data_AF-A0A955JL44-F1
#
_entry.id   AF-A0A955JL44-F1
#
_cell.length_a   1.000
_cell.length_b   1.000
_cell.length_c   1.000
_cell.angle_alpha   90.00
_cell.angle_beta   90.00
_cell.angle_gamma   90.00
#
_symmetry.space_group_name_H-M   'P 1'
#
loop_
_entity.id
_entity.type
_entity.pdbx_description
1 polymer ?
#
loop_
_entity_poly.entity_id
_entity_poly.type
_entity_poly.pdbx_seq_one_letter_code
_entity_poly.pdbx_strand_id
1 'polypeptide(L)'
;MPGAVIVKRSFVLAMLLLLSLFMALNVRLLTSAESTATNWLSTDTLHTKKIADLAPNQQPFSMGIDCIPTDFNIGFNNDGQQLHGCAYETPLGTIAGEYVVRGENGTLPINGHIPGGAPLPSIPGKPGTIITTHSSPVAGAIALQASVYDPALFQYKTLWGVPMIYEYQYYPTTATALSDVRGIVPLLPGSVAYSQNGEWLVALRNDGGIERFNTTNWKGKVIAWDKGLYFNETGAMNLAIDNSGQYVALNAPAAKASTEPSLKIYDANSCQDLAQYSPNQNGRLPSSVVQCEYNDIWNGVFRGASYGDGLKGQLPGTEYPRHLRFVGGNILSFDAVYDRVSATEFKVASYQISSGDFSESPKMGLLALGDSYISGEGTYDYRVGTDTINNKCHNSFHAYPYILGAKMSTDYNSVACSGAKTEDIVDDQGGYFNQLRPKVRQDGLTGAQINDVLENFIPGYVNQLQLVREHDPQKVLLSIGGNDIHFSDIIKACVLSWGDYSCFDSSSERKAVLNMVYLQHDILVGTYKKIMDADPGVQLYVVGYPQIAKVGGNCASNVHLNAKEVEFGALLVSRLNATIRNAAESVGVRYVDVENALAGSMLCDVGQAGMNGLTAGDDALLDALGNESYHPTAFGHILLANKISRETSDLTQAMPVATNTGRIYYQDDDPFITGAKDDSGLVRKLSFEQIVENSTVIAMQNQHVDFDATPVDVSPGAEYTIVFHSQLIKVATGTVNSSGNIEANIAVPDIEPGAHTLHIYTSNTSGEPLDIMQVVYVAKNSSDFDGDGIPNSADSCVYVHNTGVDTDGDGTDDTCDGDTAAHIAGYESEPSVDNDSNTNAGESNVTAEHFFATKNTTIAISAKPNTTQGIYVPENNQTVLAANTTSPRNTQLTDKKQDYKENGKRLSLLWVGGFAIVLSVAIIARILIPRID
;
A
#
# COMPACT_ATOMS: atom_id res chain seq x y z
N MET A 1 36.01 -5.18 65.29
CA MET A 1 34.52 -5.14 65.29
C MET A 1 34.00 -5.81 64.02
N PRO A 2 33.43 -7.03 64.08
CA PRO A 2 33.00 -7.79 62.91
C PRO A 2 31.52 -7.52 62.52
N GLY A 3 31.12 -6.25 62.43
CA GLY A 3 29.71 -5.88 62.13
C GLY A 3 29.43 -5.61 60.65
N ALA A 4 30.33 -4.92 59.94
CA ALA A 4 30.05 -4.34 58.63
C ALA A 4 30.01 -5.36 57.45
N VAL A 5 30.69 -6.51 57.59
CA VAL A 5 30.79 -7.52 56.52
C VAL A 5 29.54 -8.41 56.44
N ILE A 6 28.88 -8.65 57.58
CA ILE A 6 27.68 -9.50 57.66
C ILE A 6 26.50 -8.79 56.96
N VAL A 7 26.28 -7.51 57.25
CA VAL A 7 25.17 -6.72 56.68
C VAL A 7 25.21 -6.70 55.15
N LYS A 8 26.38 -6.50 54.53
CA LYS A 8 26.51 -6.53 53.06
C LYS A 8 26.20 -7.90 52.46
N ARG A 9 26.59 -9.01 53.12
CA ARG A 9 26.26 -10.36 52.64
C ARG A 9 24.77 -10.67 52.77
N SER A 10 24.14 -10.29 53.87
CA SER A 10 22.68 -10.44 54.05
C SER A 10 21.87 -9.64 53.03
N PHE A 11 22.30 -8.43 52.69
CA PHE A 11 21.60 -7.59 51.70
C PHE A 11 21.66 -8.17 50.28
N VAL A 12 22.83 -8.64 49.84
CA VAL A 12 23.00 -9.30 48.53
C VAL A 12 22.21 -10.62 48.45
N LEU A 13 22.18 -11.41 49.54
CA LEU A 13 21.41 -12.65 49.58
C LEU A 13 19.90 -12.39 49.53
N ALA A 14 19.42 -11.36 50.23
CA ALA A 14 18.02 -10.94 50.18
C ALA A 14 17.62 -10.44 48.79
N MET A 15 18.50 -9.68 48.12
CA MET A 15 18.26 -9.16 46.77
C MET A 15 18.23 -10.29 45.72
N LEU A 16 19.11 -11.30 45.84
CA LEU A 16 19.08 -12.49 44.98
C LEU A 16 17.84 -13.36 45.23
N LEU A 17 17.42 -13.52 46.48
CA LEU A 17 16.16 -14.19 46.82
C LEU A 17 14.95 -13.46 46.23
N LEU A 18 14.88 -12.14 46.38
CA LEU A 18 13.85 -11.30 45.75
C LEU A 18 13.86 -11.44 44.22
N LEU A 19 15.02 -11.42 43.57
CA LEU A 19 15.12 -11.60 42.12
C LEU A 19 14.67 -12.99 41.67
N SER A 20 15.00 -14.04 42.42
CA SER A 20 14.53 -15.40 42.16
C SER A 20 13.02 -15.58 42.38
N LEU A 21 12.46 -14.88 43.38
CA LEU A 21 11.02 -14.86 43.63
C LEU A 21 10.31 -14.09 42.53
N PHE A 22 10.88 -12.97 42.05
CA PHE A 22 10.35 -12.17 40.94
C PHE A 22 10.37 -12.98 39.64
N MET A 23 11.47 -13.70 39.33
CA MET A 23 11.51 -14.63 38.20
C MET A 23 10.51 -15.77 38.35
N ALA A 24 10.37 -16.39 39.52
CA ALA A 24 9.39 -17.46 39.74
C ALA A 24 7.93 -16.96 39.66
N LEU A 25 7.65 -15.72 40.08
CA LEU A 25 6.34 -15.10 39.96
C LEU A 25 6.02 -14.74 38.51
N ASN A 26 6.98 -14.15 37.77
CA ASN A 26 6.82 -13.86 36.34
C ASN A 26 6.69 -15.15 35.51
N VAL A 27 7.45 -16.21 35.81
CA VAL A 27 7.29 -17.51 35.14
C VAL A 27 5.93 -18.15 35.44
N ARG A 28 5.33 -17.92 36.62
CA ARG A 28 3.95 -18.38 36.89
C ARG A 28 2.87 -17.49 36.26
N LEU A 29 3.08 -16.18 36.18
CA LEU A 29 2.18 -15.24 35.51
C LEU A 29 2.22 -15.39 33.97
N LEU A 30 3.35 -15.79 33.40
CA LEU A 30 3.50 -16.14 31.98
C LEU A 30 2.99 -17.55 31.64
N THR A 31 2.50 -18.32 32.62
CA THR A 31 1.89 -19.66 32.40
C THR A 31 0.46 -19.77 32.94
N SER A 32 -0.23 -18.64 33.13
CA SER A 32 -1.66 -18.62 33.51
C SER A 32 -2.52 -17.71 32.63
N ALA A 33 -2.08 -17.46 31.40
CA ALA A 33 -3.03 -17.48 30.30
C ALA A 33 -3.34 -18.96 30.05
N GLU A 34 -4.45 -19.47 30.58
CA GLU A 34 -5.03 -20.70 30.07
C GLU A 34 -5.45 -20.41 28.63
N SER A 35 -4.56 -20.74 27.69
CA SER A 35 -4.97 -21.06 26.33
C SER A 35 -6.06 -22.11 26.47
N THR A 36 -7.30 -21.71 26.16
CA THR A 36 -8.40 -22.63 25.93
C THR A 36 -7.96 -23.55 24.81
N ALA A 37 -7.52 -24.76 25.18
CA ALA A 37 -6.88 -25.67 24.24
C ALA A 37 -7.87 -26.00 23.11
N THR A 38 -7.59 -25.47 21.92
CA THR A 38 -8.47 -25.58 20.75
C THR A 38 -8.63 -27.04 20.39
N ASN A 39 -9.82 -27.62 20.58
CA ASN A 39 -10.04 -29.05 20.40
C ASN A 39 -11.20 -29.33 19.44
N TRP A 40 -10.92 -29.23 18.15
CA TRP A 40 -11.83 -29.61 17.07
C TRP A 40 -12.23 -31.11 17.08
N LEU A 41 -11.52 -31.93 17.85
CA LEU A 41 -11.83 -33.35 18.05
C LEU A 41 -12.67 -33.64 19.30
N SER A 42 -13.22 -32.62 19.97
CA SER A 42 -14.15 -32.85 21.08
C SER A 42 -15.54 -33.28 20.59
N THR A 43 -16.27 -33.97 21.49
CA THR A 43 -17.71 -34.26 21.35
C THR A 43 -18.58 -33.21 22.04
N ASP A 44 -17.99 -32.12 22.54
CA ASP A 44 -18.71 -30.99 23.14
C ASP A 44 -19.50 -30.20 22.08
N THR A 45 -20.48 -29.41 22.51
CA THR A 45 -21.29 -28.58 21.62
C THR A 45 -20.43 -27.52 20.92
N LEU A 46 -20.28 -27.65 19.60
CA LEU A 46 -19.82 -26.57 18.74
C LEU A 46 -20.83 -25.44 18.70
N HIS A 47 -20.35 -24.21 18.68
CA HIS A 47 -21.18 -23.02 18.59
C HIS A 47 -21.20 -22.51 17.15
N THR A 48 -22.38 -22.13 16.64
CA THR A 48 -22.53 -21.51 15.31
C THR A 48 -23.03 -20.08 15.41
N LYS A 49 -22.51 -19.21 14.53
CA LYS A 49 -22.93 -17.82 14.37
C LYS A 49 -23.13 -17.56 12.88
N LYS A 50 -24.31 -17.07 12.49
CA LYS A 50 -24.50 -16.45 11.17
C LYS A 50 -23.84 -15.07 11.20
N ILE A 51 -22.97 -14.78 10.25
CA ILE A 51 -22.23 -13.52 10.19
C ILE A 51 -23.04 -12.49 9.41
N ALA A 52 -23.25 -12.74 8.12
CA ALA A 52 -23.96 -11.86 7.20
C ALA A 52 -24.84 -12.65 6.22
N ASP A 53 -25.77 -11.95 5.59
CA ASP A 53 -26.45 -12.42 4.38
C ASP A 53 -25.66 -12.01 3.15
N LEU A 54 -25.36 -12.98 2.30
CA LEU A 54 -24.71 -12.77 1.00
C LEU A 54 -25.76 -12.57 -0.10
N ALA A 55 -25.31 -12.18 -1.29
CA ALA A 55 -26.17 -11.97 -2.45
C ALA A 55 -27.07 -13.20 -2.71
N PRO A 56 -28.41 -13.05 -2.70
CA PRO A 56 -29.31 -14.17 -2.98
C PRO A 56 -29.15 -14.62 -4.42
N ASN A 57 -29.43 -15.89 -4.67
CA ASN A 57 -29.38 -16.55 -5.98
C ASN A 57 -27.98 -16.71 -6.61
N GLN A 58 -26.92 -16.23 -5.94
CA GLN A 58 -25.53 -16.44 -6.33
C GLN A 58 -24.96 -17.67 -5.60
N GLN A 59 -24.56 -18.72 -6.31
CA GLN A 59 -23.96 -19.89 -5.65
C GLN A 59 -22.64 -19.49 -4.95
N PRO A 60 -22.44 -19.76 -3.64
CA PRO A 60 -21.18 -19.46 -2.97
C PRO A 60 -20.03 -20.22 -3.63
N PHE A 61 -18.87 -19.57 -3.69
CA PHE A 61 -17.71 -20.05 -4.43
C PHE A 61 -17.24 -21.40 -3.90
N SER A 62 -16.97 -22.33 -4.81
CA SER A 62 -16.87 -23.76 -4.46
C SER A 62 -15.46 -24.33 -4.49
N MET A 63 -14.48 -23.60 -5.04
CA MET A 63 -13.08 -24.02 -5.05
C MET A 63 -12.40 -23.55 -3.76
N GLY A 64 -11.63 -24.42 -3.11
CA GLY A 64 -10.80 -24.09 -1.94
C GLY A 64 -9.54 -23.33 -2.33
N ILE A 65 -9.71 -22.29 -3.14
CA ILE A 65 -8.68 -21.42 -3.72
C ILE A 65 -9.20 -19.99 -3.57
N ASP A 66 -8.56 -19.20 -2.70
CA ASP A 66 -8.81 -17.75 -2.60
C ASP A 66 -8.50 -17.11 -3.95
N CYS A 67 -9.52 -16.61 -4.66
CA CYS A 67 -9.37 -15.96 -5.96
C CYS A 67 -10.42 -14.87 -6.14
N ILE A 68 -10.07 -13.83 -6.91
CA ILE A 68 -11.01 -12.80 -7.34
C ILE A 68 -11.77 -13.35 -8.55
N PRO A 69 -13.12 -13.42 -8.53
CA PRO A 69 -13.90 -13.71 -9.73
C PRO A 69 -13.77 -12.54 -10.70
N THR A 70 -13.38 -12.79 -11.96
CA THR A 70 -13.21 -11.72 -12.95
C THR A 70 -14.01 -11.97 -14.23
N ASP A 71 -14.51 -10.87 -14.80
CA ASP A 71 -15.13 -10.84 -16.13
C ASP A 71 -14.11 -10.87 -17.28
N PHE A 72 -12.81 -11.07 -16.97
CA PHE A 72 -11.78 -11.21 -17.99
C PHE A 72 -11.95 -12.52 -18.77
N ASN A 73 -11.91 -12.38 -20.09
CA ASN A 73 -12.01 -13.48 -21.03
C ASN A 73 -10.72 -14.31 -21.06
N ILE A 74 -10.67 -15.38 -20.25
CA ILE A 74 -9.50 -16.29 -20.19
C ILE A 74 -9.46 -17.32 -21.33
N GLY A 75 -10.40 -17.24 -22.29
CA GLY A 75 -10.43 -18.09 -23.48
C GLY A 75 -11.86 -18.41 -23.93
N PHE A 76 -11.98 -19.21 -24.97
CA PHE A 76 -13.27 -19.69 -25.47
C PHE A 76 -13.35 -21.21 -25.34
N ASN A 77 -14.53 -21.74 -24.99
CA ASN A 77 -14.76 -23.18 -25.11
C ASN A 77 -14.88 -23.60 -26.59
N ASN A 78 -14.95 -24.90 -26.87
CA ASN A 78 -15.06 -25.44 -28.23
C ASN A 78 -16.34 -24.99 -28.97
N ASP A 79 -17.33 -24.44 -28.25
CA ASP A 79 -18.59 -23.93 -28.77
C ASP A 79 -18.58 -22.39 -28.93
N GLY A 80 -17.43 -21.72 -28.71
CA GLY A 80 -17.24 -20.29 -28.91
C GLY A 80 -17.78 -19.39 -27.80
N GLN A 81 -18.11 -19.93 -26.63
CA GLN A 81 -18.53 -19.14 -25.46
C GLN A 81 -17.30 -18.68 -24.66
N GLN A 82 -17.33 -17.44 -24.16
CA GLN A 82 -16.28 -16.91 -23.28
C GLN A 82 -16.21 -17.70 -21.97
N LEU A 83 -14.99 -17.93 -21.52
CA LEU A 83 -14.66 -18.52 -20.24
C LEU A 83 -14.34 -17.38 -19.25
N HIS A 84 -15.10 -17.31 -18.17
CA HIS A 84 -14.83 -16.43 -17.03
C HIS A 84 -13.87 -17.14 -16.06
N GLY A 85 -12.99 -16.40 -15.39
CA GLY A 85 -11.84 -16.98 -14.67
C GLY A 85 -11.60 -16.43 -13.27
N CYS A 86 -10.91 -17.24 -12.46
CA CYS A 86 -10.20 -16.76 -11.27
C CYS A 86 -9.03 -15.87 -11.67
N ALA A 87 -8.86 -14.77 -10.95
CA ALA A 87 -7.60 -14.04 -10.88
C ALA A 87 -6.99 -14.12 -9.46
N TYR A 88 -5.68 -13.97 -9.38
CA TYR A 88 -4.88 -14.05 -8.16
C TYR A 88 -4.06 -12.77 -8.02
N GLU A 89 -4.20 -12.08 -6.89
CA GLU A 89 -3.30 -10.96 -6.58
C GLU A 89 -1.94 -11.48 -6.16
N THR A 90 -0.88 -10.99 -6.80
CA THR A 90 0.50 -11.33 -6.48
C THR A 90 1.37 -10.07 -6.54
N PRO A 91 2.59 -10.10 -5.98
CA PRO A 91 3.54 -8.99 -6.13
C PRO A 91 4.10 -8.83 -7.55
N LEU A 92 3.66 -9.63 -8.52
CA LEU A 92 3.92 -9.43 -9.96
C LEU A 92 2.70 -8.80 -10.66
N GLY A 93 1.73 -8.31 -9.88
CA GLY A 93 0.41 -7.89 -10.32
C GLY A 93 -0.64 -9.01 -10.31
N THR A 94 -1.81 -8.69 -10.86
CA THR A 94 -2.96 -9.61 -10.97
C THR A 94 -2.69 -10.68 -12.03
N ILE A 95 -2.82 -11.96 -11.69
CA ILE A 95 -2.55 -13.10 -12.56
C ILE A 95 -3.83 -13.91 -12.81
N ALA A 96 -4.14 -14.23 -14.08
CA ALA A 96 -5.25 -15.11 -14.44
C ALA A 96 -4.80 -16.14 -15.49
N GLY A 97 -4.92 -17.43 -15.16
CA GLY A 97 -4.25 -18.48 -15.93
C GLY A 97 -2.73 -18.26 -15.95
N GLU A 98 -2.06 -18.57 -17.05
CA GLU A 98 -0.60 -18.38 -17.22
C GLU A 98 -0.17 -16.91 -17.49
N TYR A 99 -1.10 -15.95 -17.33
CA TYR A 99 -0.93 -14.57 -17.76
C TYR A 99 -1.03 -13.58 -16.60
N VAL A 100 -0.07 -12.64 -16.55
CA VAL A 100 -0.23 -11.38 -15.80
C VAL A 100 -1.21 -10.52 -16.59
N VAL A 101 -2.37 -10.20 -16.00
CA VAL A 101 -3.47 -9.43 -16.61
C VAL A 101 -3.55 -7.98 -16.13
N ARG A 102 -2.85 -7.64 -15.05
CA ARG A 102 -2.52 -6.27 -14.64
C ARG A 102 -1.10 -6.25 -14.06
N GLY A 103 -0.24 -5.34 -14.52
CA GLY A 103 1.14 -5.24 -14.05
C GLY A 103 1.27 -4.42 -12.76
N GLU A 104 2.50 -4.31 -12.28
CA GLU A 104 2.95 -3.52 -11.11
C GLU A 104 2.32 -2.10 -11.14
N ASN A 105 2.63 -1.29 -12.17
CA ASN A 105 2.08 0.06 -12.38
C ASN A 105 0.61 0.12 -12.89
N GLY A 106 -0.29 -0.77 -12.51
CA GLY A 106 -1.74 -0.69 -12.81
C GLY A 106 -2.19 -0.84 -14.28
N THR A 107 -1.28 -0.67 -15.24
CA THR A 107 -1.49 -0.85 -16.68
C THR A 107 -1.76 -2.32 -17.04
N LEU A 108 -2.57 -2.55 -18.09
CA LEU A 108 -2.99 -3.88 -18.55
C LEU A 108 -1.93 -4.52 -19.48
N PRO A 109 -1.18 -5.56 -19.07
CA PRO A 109 -0.51 -6.44 -20.00
C PRO A 109 -1.57 -7.41 -20.52
N ILE A 110 -1.99 -7.27 -21.77
CA ILE A 110 -2.96 -8.19 -22.38
C ILE A 110 -2.33 -9.59 -22.63
N ASN A 111 -1.02 -9.78 -22.36
CA ASN A 111 -0.31 -11.04 -22.68
C ASN A 111 1.05 -11.27 -21.96
N GLY A 112 1.18 -11.00 -20.65
CA GLY A 112 2.42 -11.29 -19.91
C GLY A 112 2.55 -12.76 -19.49
N HIS A 113 3.34 -13.59 -20.17
CA HIS A 113 3.47 -15.03 -19.87
C HIS A 113 4.47 -15.33 -18.75
N ILE A 114 4.09 -16.19 -17.79
CA ILE A 114 4.98 -16.68 -16.72
C ILE A 114 5.53 -18.08 -17.07
N PRO A 115 6.86 -18.24 -17.26
CA PRO A 115 7.46 -19.54 -17.58
C PRO A 115 7.40 -20.51 -16.40
N GLY A 116 6.39 -21.38 -16.36
CA GLY A 116 6.28 -22.37 -15.29
C GLY A 116 4.96 -23.13 -15.16
N GLY A 117 4.06 -23.01 -16.14
CA GLY A 117 2.71 -23.58 -16.08
C GLY A 117 1.76 -22.77 -15.20
N ALA A 118 0.45 -23.04 -15.33
CA ALA A 118 -0.64 -22.37 -14.58
C ALA A 118 -0.27 -22.05 -13.11
N PRO A 119 -0.12 -20.77 -12.74
CA PRO A 119 0.07 -20.32 -11.37
C PRO A 119 -1.21 -20.47 -10.53
N LEU A 120 -1.00 -20.58 -9.22
CA LEU A 120 -2.01 -20.67 -8.15
C LEU A 120 -1.84 -19.45 -7.21
N PRO A 121 -2.73 -19.23 -6.21
CA PRO A 121 -2.73 -17.99 -5.44
C PRO A 121 -1.39 -17.72 -4.74
N SER A 122 -1.13 -16.43 -4.52
CA SER A 122 0.01 -15.98 -3.73
C SER A 122 -0.06 -16.50 -2.30
N ILE A 123 1.10 -16.55 -1.66
CA ILE A 123 1.25 -17.09 -0.31
C ILE A 123 1.29 -15.91 0.66
N PRO A 124 0.38 -15.83 1.65
CA PRO A 124 0.38 -14.78 2.65
C PRO A 124 1.77 -14.60 3.29
N GLY A 125 2.24 -13.36 3.39
CA GLY A 125 3.54 -13.03 3.99
C GLY A 125 4.79 -13.49 3.20
N LYS A 126 4.66 -14.02 1.97
CA LYS A 126 5.81 -14.42 1.13
C LYS A 126 5.81 -13.77 -0.25
N PRO A 127 5.94 -12.43 -0.33
CA PRO A 127 5.98 -11.75 -1.61
C PRO A 127 7.13 -12.27 -2.49
N GLY A 128 6.85 -12.49 -3.78
CA GLY A 128 7.79 -13.06 -4.75
C GLY A 128 7.75 -14.60 -4.87
N THR A 129 7.08 -15.33 -3.96
CA THR A 129 6.89 -16.79 -4.10
C THR A 129 5.51 -17.12 -4.68
N ILE A 130 5.48 -17.75 -5.85
CA ILE A 130 4.26 -18.20 -6.53
C ILE A 130 4.28 -19.71 -6.68
N ILE A 131 3.17 -20.39 -6.37
CA ILE A 131 3.03 -21.82 -6.67
C ILE A 131 2.65 -21.98 -8.15
N THR A 132 3.43 -22.76 -8.90
CA THR A 132 3.21 -23.03 -10.32
C THR A 132 3.13 -24.54 -10.60
N THR A 133 2.60 -24.93 -11.76
CA THR A 133 2.37 -26.34 -12.12
C THR A 133 3.57 -26.95 -12.86
N HIS A 134 4.16 -27.97 -12.25
CA HIS A 134 5.33 -28.67 -12.78
C HIS A 134 4.96 -30.06 -13.35
N SER A 135 5.72 -30.55 -14.32
CA SER A 135 5.55 -31.91 -14.84
C SER A 135 5.78 -32.99 -13.75
N SER A 136 4.84 -33.93 -13.59
CA SER A 136 5.04 -35.05 -12.67
C SER A 136 5.83 -36.18 -13.35
N PRO A 137 6.66 -36.95 -12.61
CA PRO A 137 7.19 -38.23 -13.09
C PRO A 137 6.10 -39.27 -13.41
N VAL A 138 4.88 -39.07 -12.90
CA VAL A 138 3.71 -39.89 -13.22
C VAL A 138 3.05 -39.35 -14.50
N ALA A 139 3.02 -40.17 -15.55
CA ALA A 139 2.49 -39.78 -16.85
C ALA A 139 1.04 -39.27 -16.76
N GLY A 140 0.80 -38.05 -17.26
CA GLY A 140 -0.50 -37.39 -17.25
C GLY A 140 -0.89 -36.71 -15.92
N ALA A 141 -0.01 -36.69 -14.92
CA ALA A 141 -0.26 -36.01 -13.65
C ALA A 141 0.52 -34.68 -13.54
N ILE A 142 -0.03 -33.76 -12.75
CA ILE A 142 0.55 -32.44 -12.46
C ILE A 142 1.17 -32.50 -11.07
N ALA A 143 2.36 -31.92 -10.91
CA ALA A 143 2.96 -31.62 -9.62
C ALA A 143 2.92 -30.11 -9.38
N LEU A 144 3.15 -29.67 -8.14
CA LEU A 144 3.30 -28.25 -7.83
C LEU A 144 4.75 -27.92 -7.46
N GLN A 145 5.18 -26.71 -7.76
CA GLN A 145 6.47 -26.17 -7.35
C GLN A 145 6.30 -24.77 -6.78
N ALA A 146 7.05 -24.44 -5.74
CA ALA A 146 7.21 -23.07 -5.28
C ALA A 146 8.31 -22.40 -6.11
N SER A 147 7.93 -21.39 -6.88
CA SER A 147 8.80 -20.64 -7.78
C SER A 147 8.99 -19.23 -7.24
N VAL A 148 10.23 -18.82 -7.01
CA VAL A 148 10.57 -17.45 -6.61
C VAL A 148 10.88 -16.64 -7.85
N TYR A 149 10.17 -15.53 -8.01
CA TYR A 149 10.37 -14.55 -9.08
C TYR A 149 10.94 -13.27 -8.47
N ASP A 150 11.85 -12.63 -9.19
CA ASP A 150 12.40 -11.33 -8.85
C ASP A 150 11.68 -10.26 -9.69
N PRO A 151 10.86 -9.38 -9.10
CA PRO A 151 10.11 -8.36 -9.86
C PRO A 151 11.02 -7.53 -10.78
N ALA A 152 12.24 -7.22 -10.33
CA ALA A 152 13.22 -6.43 -11.07
C ALA A 152 13.77 -7.10 -12.35
N LEU A 153 13.40 -8.37 -12.64
CA LEU A 153 13.78 -9.07 -13.87
C LEU A 153 12.68 -9.11 -14.93
N PHE A 154 11.51 -8.50 -14.68
CA PHE A 154 10.53 -8.24 -15.75
C PHE A 154 11.05 -7.17 -16.70
N GLN A 155 10.98 -7.44 -18.01
CA GLN A 155 11.35 -6.46 -19.03
C GLN A 155 10.12 -6.02 -19.82
N TYR A 156 9.97 -4.70 -19.93
CA TYR A 156 9.08 -4.05 -20.88
C TYR A 156 9.54 -4.32 -22.32
N LYS A 157 8.63 -4.71 -23.21
CA LYS A 157 8.98 -5.07 -24.59
C LYS A 157 7.91 -4.64 -25.57
N THR A 158 8.24 -3.74 -26.49
CA THR A 158 7.32 -3.30 -27.55
C THR A 158 7.19 -4.36 -28.63
N LEU A 159 5.95 -4.74 -28.98
CA LEU A 159 5.66 -5.67 -30.08
C LEU A 159 4.89 -4.92 -31.18
N TRP A 160 5.49 -4.87 -32.37
CA TRP A 160 4.91 -4.23 -33.57
C TRP A 160 4.53 -2.74 -33.42
N GLY A 161 5.25 -2.00 -32.56
CA GLY A 161 4.98 -0.58 -32.31
C GLY A 161 3.75 -0.32 -31.42
N VAL A 162 3.21 -1.36 -30.78
CA VAL A 162 2.19 -1.24 -29.74
C VAL A 162 2.86 -1.48 -28.37
N PRO A 163 2.63 -0.60 -27.37
CA PRO A 163 3.15 -0.78 -26.02
C PRO A 163 2.41 -1.91 -25.30
N MET A 164 2.86 -3.16 -25.47
CA MET A 164 2.30 -4.31 -24.77
C MET A 164 3.33 -5.41 -24.54
N ILE A 165 3.29 -5.95 -23.31
CA ILE A 165 3.93 -7.16 -22.76
C ILE A 165 5.13 -6.86 -21.86
N TYR A 166 4.94 -7.17 -20.58
CA TYR A 166 6.00 -7.52 -19.65
C TYR A 166 6.34 -9.00 -19.85
N GLU A 167 7.56 -9.30 -20.30
CA GLU A 167 8.04 -10.67 -20.48
C GLU A 167 9.11 -10.98 -19.43
N TYR A 168 8.84 -11.92 -18.53
CA TYR A 168 9.85 -12.45 -17.62
C TYR A 168 10.78 -13.38 -18.41
N GLN A 169 11.89 -12.86 -18.94
CA GLN A 169 12.77 -13.59 -19.87
C GLN A 169 13.57 -14.73 -19.24
N TYR A 170 13.45 -14.93 -17.93
CA TYR A 170 14.23 -15.91 -17.16
C TYR A 170 13.36 -17.03 -16.59
N TYR A 171 13.99 -18.10 -16.15
CA TYR A 171 13.32 -19.05 -15.25
C TYR A 171 13.26 -18.45 -13.84
N PRO A 172 12.32 -18.88 -12.97
CA PRO A 172 12.29 -18.44 -11.58
C PRO A 172 13.67 -18.62 -10.92
N THR A 173 14.08 -17.65 -10.11
CA THR A 173 15.42 -17.58 -9.49
C THR A 173 15.71 -18.82 -8.64
N THR A 174 14.66 -19.37 -8.01
CA THR A 174 14.63 -20.73 -7.48
C THR A 174 13.28 -21.39 -7.75
N ALA A 175 13.28 -22.69 -8.03
CA ALA A 175 12.06 -23.50 -8.13
C ALA A 175 12.21 -24.77 -7.28
N THR A 176 11.28 -24.99 -6.35
CA THR A 176 11.29 -26.15 -5.45
C THR A 176 10.00 -26.95 -5.58
N ALA A 177 10.09 -28.17 -6.13
CA ALA A 177 8.96 -29.07 -6.25
C ALA A 177 8.45 -29.56 -4.88
N LEU A 178 7.14 -29.46 -4.66
CA LEU A 178 6.47 -30.00 -3.48
C LEU A 178 6.65 -31.52 -3.44
N SER A 179 7.12 -32.03 -2.29
CA SER A 179 7.59 -33.41 -2.21
C SER A 179 7.42 -34.05 -0.82
N ASP A 180 7.09 -35.33 -0.81
CA ASP A 180 7.03 -36.17 0.39
C ASP A 180 8.24 -37.14 0.43
N VAL A 181 8.19 -38.15 1.31
CA VAL A 181 9.21 -39.20 1.42
C VAL A 181 9.34 -40.11 0.19
N ARG A 182 8.37 -40.08 -0.74
CA ARG A 182 8.40 -40.78 -2.04
C ARG A 182 8.98 -39.93 -3.17
N GLY A 183 9.13 -38.62 -2.96
CA GLY A 183 9.63 -37.66 -3.95
C GLY A 183 8.57 -36.64 -4.36
N ILE A 184 8.59 -36.21 -5.62
CA ILE A 184 7.66 -35.20 -6.16
C ILE A 184 6.23 -35.74 -6.12
N VAL A 185 5.31 -34.98 -5.54
CA VAL A 185 3.91 -35.39 -5.35
C VAL A 185 3.04 -34.95 -6.53
N PRO A 186 2.23 -35.85 -7.12
CA PRO A 186 1.17 -35.46 -8.03
C PRO A 186 -0.05 -34.94 -7.27
N LEU A 187 -0.41 -33.68 -7.50
CA LEU A 187 -1.47 -32.92 -6.80
C LEU A 187 -2.54 -32.44 -7.78
N LEU A 188 -3.74 -32.23 -7.26
CA LEU A 188 -4.87 -31.62 -7.97
C LEU A 188 -4.78 -30.09 -7.85
N PRO A 189 -4.46 -29.33 -8.92
CA PRO A 189 -4.20 -27.89 -8.82
C PRO A 189 -5.38 -27.08 -8.29
N GLY A 190 -6.61 -27.53 -8.57
CA GLY A 190 -7.87 -26.95 -8.08
C GLY A 190 -8.17 -27.17 -6.60
N SER A 191 -7.19 -27.56 -5.79
CA SER A 191 -7.36 -27.95 -4.38
C SER A 191 -6.14 -27.59 -3.54
N VAL A 192 -5.85 -26.30 -3.43
CA VAL A 192 -4.70 -25.77 -2.66
C VAL A 192 -5.17 -24.63 -1.77
N ALA A 193 -5.10 -24.82 -0.46
CA ALA A 193 -5.40 -23.79 0.53
C ALA A 193 -4.17 -23.51 1.40
N TYR A 194 -4.00 -22.26 1.81
CA TYR A 194 -2.93 -21.80 2.68
C TYR A 194 -3.45 -21.50 4.08
N SER A 195 -2.57 -21.52 5.08
CA SER A 195 -2.83 -20.88 6.36
C SER A 195 -2.71 -19.36 6.21
N GLN A 196 -3.39 -18.57 7.05
CA GLN A 196 -3.34 -17.11 6.98
C GLN A 196 -1.93 -16.55 7.23
N ASN A 197 -1.11 -17.25 8.02
CA ASN A 197 0.31 -16.91 8.22
C ASN A 197 1.23 -17.39 7.08
N GLY A 198 0.69 -18.07 6.06
CA GLY A 198 1.45 -18.59 4.92
C GLY A 198 2.48 -19.67 5.25
N GLU A 199 2.59 -20.15 6.50
CA GLU A 199 3.55 -21.17 6.93
C GLU A 199 3.17 -22.59 6.49
N TRP A 200 1.88 -22.81 6.20
CA TRP A 200 1.33 -24.11 5.84
C TRP A 200 0.51 -24.02 4.55
N LEU A 201 0.57 -25.12 3.78
CA LEU A 201 -0.25 -25.38 2.62
C LEU A 201 -0.90 -26.74 2.82
N VAL A 202 -2.16 -26.90 2.42
CA VAL A 202 -2.81 -28.20 2.28
C VAL A 202 -3.26 -28.40 0.84
N ALA A 203 -3.03 -29.60 0.31
CA ALA A 203 -3.48 -29.96 -1.02
C ALA A 203 -3.99 -31.41 -1.08
N LEU A 204 -4.81 -31.70 -2.09
CA LEU A 204 -5.25 -33.05 -2.40
C LEU A 204 -4.42 -33.67 -3.51
N ARG A 205 -4.14 -34.95 -3.34
CA ARG A 205 -3.34 -35.76 -4.26
C ARG A 205 -4.23 -36.43 -5.30
N ASN A 206 -3.68 -36.69 -6.49
CA ASN A 206 -4.41 -37.40 -7.56
C ASN A 206 -4.82 -38.84 -7.20
N ASP A 207 -4.24 -39.40 -6.14
CA ASP A 207 -4.57 -40.73 -5.60
C ASP A 207 -5.58 -40.70 -4.43
N GLY A 208 -6.17 -39.53 -4.11
CA GLY A 208 -7.20 -39.36 -3.08
C GLY A 208 -6.67 -39.20 -1.65
N GLY A 209 -5.37 -38.92 -1.49
CA GLY A 209 -4.77 -38.59 -0.20
C GLY A 209 -4.84 -37.09 0.11
N ILE A 210 -4.96 -36.75 1.40
CA ILE A 210 -4.89 -35.38 1.91
C ILE A 210 -3.47 -35.13 2.44
N GLU A 211 -2.84 -34.04 2.02
CA GLU A 211 -1.43 -33.77 2.31
C GLU A 211 -1.16 -32.33 2.75
N ARG A 212 -0.49 -32.19 3.91
CA ARG A 212 -0.05 -30.91 4.48
C ARG A 212 1.42 -30.68 4.18
N PHE A 213 1.76 -29.53 3.62
CA PHE A 213 3.11 -29.09 3.33
C PHE A 213 3.52 -27.93 4.25
N ASN A 214 4.78 -27.93 4.68
CA ASN A 214 5.40 -26.76 5.32
C ASN A 214 6.02 -25.85 4.24
N THR A 215 5.62 -24.58 4.16
CA THR A 215 6.04 -23.67 3.07
C THR A 215 7.46 -23.11 3.25
N THR A 216 8.19 -23.51 4.30
CA THR A 216 9.60 -23.12 4.49
C THR A 216 10.55 -24.13 3.85
N ASN A 217 10.13 -25.39 3.71
CA ASN A 217 10.97 -26.46 3.14
C ASN A 217 10.28 -27.30 2.04
N TRP A 218 9.01 -27.01 1.74
CA TRP A 218 8.20 -27.67 0.71
C TRP A 218 8.03 -29.18 0.91
N LYS A 219 8.13 -29.64 2.17
CA LYS A 219 7.95 -31.06 2.54
C LYS A 219 6.54 -31.35 3.03
N GLY A 220 5.95 -32.34 2.38
CA GLY A 220 4.61 -32.85 2.65
C GLY A 220 4.56 -33.95 3.70
N LYS A 221 3.41 -34.05 4.37
CA LYS A 221 2.99 -35.13 5.26
C LYS A 221 1.59 -35.55 4.85
N VAL A 222 1.39 -36.82 4.48
CA VAL A 222 0.04 -37.34 4.20
C VAL A 222 -0.65 -37.62 5.52
N ILE A 223 -1.84 -37.04 5.72
CA ILE A 223 -2.59 -37.11 6.98
C ILE A 223 -3.75 -38.10 6.92
N ALA A 224 -4.36 -38.28 5.75
CA ALA A 224 -5.53 -39.14 5.57
C ALA A 224 -5.66 -39.59 4.11
N TRP A 225 -6.50 -40.60 3.89
CA TRP A 225 -6.91 -41.10 2.58
C TRP A 225 -8.43 -41.25 2.59
N ASP A 226 -9.12 -40.40 1.84
CA ASP A 226 -10.57 -40.41 1.75
C ASP A 226 -11.01 -40.89 0.36
N LYS A 227 -11.68 -42.05 0.34
CA LYS A 227 -12.20 -42.67 -0.88
C LYS A 227 -13.24 -41.80 -1.60
N GLY A 228 -13.86 -40.84 -0.90
CA GLY A 228 -14.76 -39.85 -1.47
C GLY A 228 -14.11 -38.82 -2.39
N LEU A 229 -12.76 -38.77 -2.48
CA LEU A 229 -12.02 -37.77 -3.26
C LEU A 229 -11.54 -38.26 -4.64
N TYR A 230 -11.84 -39.51 -5.02
CA TYR A 230 -11.35 -40.12 -6.25
C TYR A 230 -12.19 -39.68 -7.48
N PHE A 231 -11.99 -38.44 -7.96
CA PHE A 231 -12.78 -37.86 -9.06
C PHE A 231 -11.98 -37.38 -10.26
N ASN A 232 -12.62 -37.50 -11.42
CA ASN A 232 -12.08 -37.28 -12.76
C ASN A 232 -12.81 -36.13 -13.48
N GLU A 233 -13.54 -35.30 -12.71
CA GLU A 233 -14.38 -34.18 -13.16
C GLU A 233 -14.15 -32.98 -12.23
N THR A 234 -14.42 -31.78 -12.73
CA THR A 234 -14.13 -30.45 -12.15
C THR A 234 -14.97 -30.08 -10.91
N GLY A 235 -15.28 -31.06 -10.07
CA GLY A 235 -15.99 -30.88 -8.81
C GLY A 235 -15.12 -30.16 -7.79
N ALA A 236 -15.44 -28.89 -7.56
CA ALA A 236 -14.66 -28.01 -6.72
C ALA A 236 -14.65 -28.45 -5.23
N MET A 237 -13.45 -28.63 -4.68
CA MET A 237 -13.23 -29.17 -3.32
C MET A 237 -12.80 -28.04 -2.38
N ASN A 238 -13.33 -28.04 -1.16
CA ASN A 238 -13.08 -26.96 -0.20
C ASN A 238 -12.13 -27.45 0.89
N LEU A 239 -11.04 -26.72 1.09
CA LEU A 239 -9.96 -27.01 2.02
C LEU A 239 -9.70 -25.78 2.88
N ALA A 240 -9.31 -25.98 4.14
CA ALA A 240 -8.66 -24.95 4.94
C ALA A 240 -7.60 -25.58 5.84
N ILE A 241 -6.60 -24.79 6.22
CA ILE A 241 -5.59 -25.17 7.22
C ILE A 241 -5.34 -24.01 8.18
N ASP A 242 -5.22 -24.30 9.48
CA ASP A 242 -5.02 -23.28 10.50
C ASP A 242 -3.55 -22.82 10.58
N ASN A 243 -3.29 -21.71 11.29
CA ASN A 243 -1.94 -21.13 11.40
C ASN A 243 -0.94 -22.03 12.15
N SER A 244 -1.37 -22.94 13.03
CA SER A 244 -0.48 -23.96 13.62
C SER A 244 -0.18 -25.12 12.65
N GLY A 245 -0.95 -25.23 11.57
CA GLY A 245 -0.98 -26.34 10.64
C GLY A 245 -1.59 -27.63 11.22
N GLN A 246 -1.99 -27.66 12.49
CA GLN A 246 -2.53 -28.86 13.14
C GLN A 246 -3.87 -29.28 12.56
N TYR A 247 -4.75 -28.32 12.27
CA TYR A 247 -6.13 -28.60 11.88
C TYR A 247 -6.34 -28.36 10.40
N VAL A 248 -6.83 -29.39 9.71
CA VAL A 248 -7.18 -29.36 8.30
C VAL A 248 -8.68 -29.59 8.15
N ALA A 249 -9.38 -28.61 7.63
CA ALA A 249 -10.79 -28.74 7.27
C ALA A 249 -10.91 -29.20 5.81
N LEU A 250 -11.82 -30.14 5.56
CA LEU A 250 -12.18 -30.61 4.22
C LEU A 250 -13.70 -30.77 4.12
N ASN A 251 -14.29 -30.21 3.06
CA ASN A 251 -15.55 -30.69 2.51
C ASN A 251 -15.31 -31.30 1.12
N ALA A 252 -15.62 -32.58 0.99
CA ALA A 252 -15.62 -33.32 -0.25
C ALA A 252 -17.02 -33.24 -0.90
N PRO A 253 -17.17 -32.67 -2.11
CA PRO A 253 -18.45 -32.67 -2.81
C PRO A 253 -18.89 -34.12 -3.08
N ALA A 254 -20.13 -34.41 -2.72
CA ALA A 254 -20.74 -35.72 -2.90
C ALA A 254 -20.75 -36.13 -4.38
N ALA A 255 -19.92 -37.12 -4.73
CA ALA A 255 -19.82 -37.84 -6.01
C ALA A 255 -21.15 -38.17 -6.71
N LYS A 256 -22.22 -38.27 -5.92
CA LYS A 256 -23.58 -38.60 -6.32
C LYS A 256 -24.52 -37.79 -5.44
N ALA A 257 -25.66 -37.39 -5.98
CA ALA A 257 -26.76 -36.73 -5.26
C ALA A 257 -27.42 -37.57 -4.13
N SER A 258 -26.78 -38.67 -3.70
CA SER A 258 -27.25 -39.63 -2.70
C SER A 258 -26.25 -39.85 -1.55
N THR A 259 -25.23 -38.99 -1.43
CA THR A 259 -24.24 -39.04 -0.33
C THR A 259 -24.41 -37.79 0.53
N GLU A 260 -24.44 -37.97 1.85
CA GLU A 260 -24.70 -36.90 2.80
C GLU A 260 -23.59 -35.83 2.78
N PRO A 261 -23.93 -34.53 2.92
CA PRO A 261 -22.94 -33.45 3.08
C PRO A 261 -21.99 -33.75 4.24
N SER A 262 -20.70 -33.42 4.17
CA SER A 262 -19.77 -33.61 5.29
C SER A 262 -18.88 -32.38 5.50
N LEU A 263 -18.38 -32.19 6.73
CA LEU A 263 -17.35 -31.21 7.02
C LEU A 263 -16.38 -31.84 8.02
N LYS A 264 -15.25 -32.35 7.52
CA LYS A 264 -14.29 -33.10 8.33
C LYS A 264 -13.16 -32.20 8.76
N ILE A 265 -12.94 -32.10 10.07
CA ILE A 265 -11.74 -31.49 10.64
C ILE A 265 -10.79 -32.61 11.07
N TYR A 266 -9.62 -32.68 10.44
CA TYR A 266 -8.56 -33.61 10.75
C TYR A 266 -7.53 -32.97 11.67
N ASP A 267 -7.07 -33.69 12.69
CA ASP A 267 -5.84 -33.33 13.42
C ASP A 267 -4.64 -33.97 12.72
N ALA A 268 -3.92 -33.18 11.94
CA ALA A 268 -2.73 -33.56 11.21
C ALA A 268 -1.54 -33.97 12.09
N ASN A 269 -1.59 -33.76 13.41
CA ASN A 269 -0.56 -34.18 14.37
C ASN A 269 -0.90 -35.50 15.07
N SER A 270 -2.17 -35.94 15.04
CA SER A 270 -2.65 -37.19 15.67
C SER A 270 -2.14 -38.50 15.03
N CYS A 271 -1.58 -38.46 13.82
CA CYS A 271 -0.99 -39.62 13.14
C CYS A 271 0.48 -39.40 12.73
N GLN A 272 1.19 -40.51 12.45
CA GLN A 272 2.47 -40.48 11.73
C GLN A 272 2.29 -40.07 10.26
N ASP A 273 3.37 -39.76 9.55
CA ASP A 273 3.29 -39.57 8.09
C ASP A 273 2.83 -40.86 7.39
N LEU A 274 1.76 -40.75 6.60
CA LEU A 274 1.16 -41.85 5.87
C LEU A 274 1.70 -42.01 4.44
N ALA A 275 2.61 -41.13 3.99
CA ALA A 275 3.16 -41.15 2.64
C ALA A 275 3.83 -42.49 2.25
N GLN A 276 4.40 -43.19 3.23
CA GLN A 276 4.98 -44.53 3.07
C GLN A 276 3.95 -45.65 2.80
N TYR A 277 2.64 -45.35 2.87
CA TYR A 277 1.56 -46.29 2.60
C TYR A 277 0.75 -45.85 1.38
N SER A 278 0.19 -46.82 0.66
CA SER A 278 -0.75 -46.56 -0.43
C SER A 278 -1.99 -47.43 -0.25
N PRO A 279 -3.20 -46.89 -0.48
CA PRO A 279 -4.42 -47.69 -0.45
C PRO A 279 -4.37 -48.82 -1.50
N ASN A 280 -5.03 -49.93 -1.21
CA ASN A 280 -5.31 -50.92 -2.27
C ASN A 280 -6.34 -50.37 -3.28
N GLN A 281 -6.58 -51.09 -4.38
CA GLN A 281 -7.55 -50.68 -5.42
C GLN A 281 -9.01 -50.49 -4.92
N ASN A 282 -9.32 -50.91 -3.68
CA ASN A 282 -10.61 -50.64 -3.04
C ASN A 282 -10.62 -49.36 -2.19
N GLY A 283 -9.55 -48.57 -2.20
CA GLY A 283 -9.36 -47.36 -1.39
C GLY A 283 -9.08 -47.63 0.09
N ARG A 284 -8.68 -48.86 0.46
CA ARG A 284 -8.49 -49.25 1.86
C ARG A 284 -7.00 -49.40 2.19
N LEU A 285 -6.56 -48.70 3.23
CA LEU A 285 -5.24 -48.89 3.84
C LEU A 285 -5.16 -50.24 4.58
N PRO A 286 -3.94 -50.77 4.83
CA PRO A 286 -3.75 -51.92 5.72
C PRO A 286 -4.31 -51.62 7.11
N SER A 287 -4.90 -52.61 7.79
CA SER A 287 -5.54 -52.41 9.10
C SER A 287 -4.59 -52.06 10.25
N SER A 288 -3.28 -52.10 10.02
CA SER A 288 -2.24 -51.63 10.92
C SER A 288 -1.90 -50.14 10.77
N VAL A 289 -2.45 -49.47 9.75
CA VAL A 289 -2.20 -48.04 9.48
C VAL A 289 -3.34 -47.21 10.06
N VAL A 290 -3.01 -46.40 11.06
CA VAL A 290 -3.93 -45.46 11.70
C VAL A 290 -3.89 -44.15 10.93
N GLN A 291 -5.03 -43.73 10.34
CA GLN A 291 -5.16 -42.40 9.76
C GLN A 291 -5.22 -41.33 10.85
N CYS A 292 -4.97 -40.06 10.52
CA CYS A 292 -5.20 -38.97 11.46
C CYS A 292 -6.67 -38.93 11.90
N GLU A 293 -6.87 -38.64 13.19
CA GLU A 293 -8.17 -38.53 13.81
C GLU A 293 -8.95 -37.36 13.21
N TYR A 294 -10.26 -37.54 13.05
CA TYR A 294 -11.13 -36.54 12.46
C TYR A 294 -12.50 -36.50 13.15
N ASN A 295 -13.13 -35.33 13.04
CA ASN A 295 -14.50 -35.07 13.44
C ASN A 295 -15.28 -34.56 12.22
N ASP A 296 -16.31 -35.29 11.78
CA ASP A 296 -17.27 -34.79 10.77
C ASP A 296 -18.34 -33.97 11.50
N ILE A 297 -18.04 -32.69 11.65
CA ILE A 297 -18.84 -31.76 12.45
C ILE A 297 -20.19 -31.45 11.80
N TRP A 298 -20.35 -31.69 10.50
CA TRP A 298 -21.61 -31.49 9.81
C TRP A 298 -22.66 -32.54 10.19
N ASN A 299 -22.25 -33.82 10.18
CA ASN A 299 -23.11 -34.97 10.44
C ASN A 299 -23.08 -35.46 11.90
N GLY A 300 -22.13 -35.00 12.71
CA GLY A 300 -21.91 -35.53 14.06
C GLY A 300 -21.24 -36.90 14.05
N VAL A 301 -20.33 -37.17 13.10
CA VAL A 301 -19.63 -38.46 12.99
C VAL A 301 -18.19 -38.33 13.44
N PHE A 302 -17.87 -38.89 14.61
CA PHE A 302 -16.54 -38.89 15.19
C PHE A 302 -15.85 -40.24 14.97
N ARG A 303 -14.66 -40.24 14.33
CA ARG A 303 -13.87 -41.45 14.03
C ARG A 303 -14.67 -42.60 13.37
N GLY A 304 -15.71 -42.27 12.61
CA GLY A 304 -16.58 -43.22 11.92
C GLY A 304 -17.74 -43.81 12.74
N ALA A 305 -17.99 -43.31 13.96
CA ALA A 305 -19.19 -43.61 14.73
C ALA A 305 -20.09 -42.35 14.83
N SER A 306 -21.42 -42.55 14.79
CA SER A 306 -22.40 -41.47 14.88
C SER A 306 -22.64 -41.02 16.32
N TYR A 307 -22.58 -39.72 16.57
CA TYR A 307 -22.76 -39.07 17.86
C TYR A 307 -23.73 -37.87 17.74
N GLY A 308 -25.04 -38.15 17.81
CA GLY A 308 -26.10 -37.13 17.82
C GLY A 308 -26.36 -36.47 16.47
N ASP A 309 -27.12 -35.36 16.51
CA ASP A 309 -27.33 -34.49 15.35
C ASP A 309 -26.15 -33.50 15.26
N GLY A 310 -25.40 -33.53 14.15
CA GLY A 310 -24.31 -32.57 13.90
C GLY A 310 -24.77 -31.13 13.63
N LEU A 311 -23.87 -30.27 13.15
CA LEU A 311 -24.17 -28.87 12.83
C LEU A 311 -25.35 -28.69 11.87
N LYS A 312 -25.66 -29.70 11.04
CA LYS A 312 -26.85 -29.70 10.19
C LYS A 312 -28.17 -29.52 10.96
N GLY A 313 -28.23 -29.96 12.22
CA GLY A 313 -29.38 -29.76 13.12
C GLY A 313 -29.46 -28.33 13.69
N GLN A 314 -28.32 -27.66 13.91
CA GLN A 314 -28.27 -26.25 14.33
C GLN A 314 -28.63 -25.30 13.17
N LEU A 315 -28.35 -25.73 11.93
CA LEU A 315 -28.52 -24.95 10.72
C LEU A 315 -29.58 -25.61 9.79
N PRO A 316 -30.87 -25.54 10.13
CA PRO A 316 -31.93 -26.08 9.28
C PRO A 316 -31.99 -25.33 7.94
N GLY A 317 -32.25 -26.05 6.85
CA GLY A 317 -32.38 -25.46 5.51
C GLY A 317 -31.07 -25.04 4.82
N THR A 318 -29.90 -25.11 5.47
CA THR A 318 -28.60 -24.91 4.80
C THR A 318 -28.21 -26.06 3.87
N GLU A 319 -27.47 -25.75 2.81
CA GLU A 319 -26.84 -26.72 1.92
C GLU A 319 -25.37 -26.98 2.33
N TYR A 320 -24.62 -27.66 1.45
CA TYR A 320 -23.20 -27.99 1.63
C TYR A 320 -22.35 -26.73 1.91
N PRO A 321 -21.47 -26.75 2.93
CA PRO A 321 -20.58 -25.62 3.24
C PRO A 321 -19.50 -25.47 2.17
N ARG A 322 -19.17 -24.23 1.80
CA ARG A 322 -18.14 -23.89 0.81
C ARG A 322 -17.27 -22.75 1.33
N HIS A 323 -16.21 -22.40 0.60
CA HIS A 323 -15.31 -21.30 0.95
C HIS A 323 -14.82 -21.42 2.41
N LEU A 324 -14.24 -22.58 2.74
CA LEU A 324 -13.76 -22.88 4.09
C LEU A 324 -12.52 -22.03 4.40
N ARG A 325 -12.54 -21.30 5.52
CA ARG A 325 -11.39 -20.48 5.97
C ARG A 325 -11.24 -20.58 7.49
N PHE A 326 -10.07 -20.98 7.99
CA PHE A 326 -9.77 -20.75 9.40
C PHE A 326 -9.53 -19.26 9.60
N VAL A 327 -10.33 -18.62 10.45
CA VAL A 327 -10.18 -17.20 10.84
C VAL A 327 -9.55 -17.06 12.23
N GLY A 328 -9.43 -18.17 12.96
CA GLY A 328 -8.61 -18.30 14.17
C GLY A 328 -8.37 -19.78 14.49
N GLY A 329 -7.50 -20.09 15.45
CA GLY A 329 -7.18 -21.48 15.81
C GLY A 329 -8.40 -22.30 16.29
N ASN A 330 -9.40 -21.64 16.85
CA ASN A 330 -10.68 -22.20 17.29
C ASN A 330 -11.87 -21.84 16.40
N ILE A 331 -11.71 -21.04 15.32
CA ILE A 331 -12.84 -20.55 14.51
C ILE A 331 -12.65 -20.85 13.02
N LEU A 332 -13.63 -21.55 12.44
CA LEU A 332 -13.74 -21.89 11.03
C LEU A 332 -14.94 -21.14 10.43
N SER A 333 -14.69 -20.38 9.37
CA SER A 333 -15.72 -19.73 8.56
C SER A 333 -16.06 -20.57 7.33
N PHE A 334 -17.30 -20.47 6.86
CA PHE A 334 -17.79 -21.06 5.62
C PHE A 334 -19.03 -20.35 5.09
N ASP A 335 -19.27 -20.44 3.79
CA ASP A 335 -20.50 -19.95 3.15
C ASP A 335 -21.44 -21.12 2.85
N ALA A 336 -22.74 -20.90 3.02
CA ALA A 336 -23.75 -21.86 2.60
C ALA A 336 -24.99 -21.19 2.01
N VAL A 337 -25.53 -21.82 0.97
CA VAL A 337 -26.92 -21.59 0.56
C VAL A 337 -27.82 -21.97 1.74
N TYR A 338 -28.85 -21.16 2.00
CA TYR A 338 -29.92 -21.50 2.92
C TYR A 338 -31.26 -21.06 2.32
N ASP A 339 -32.36 -21.70 2.69
CA ASP A 339 -33.70 -21.31 2.22
C ASP A 339 -33.84 -21.35 0.68
N ARG A 340 -33.50 -22.50 0.06
CA ARG A 340 -33.69 -22.74 -1.39
C ARG A 340 -35.17 -22.97 -1.71
N VAL A 341 -35.72 -22.11 -2.57
CA VAL A 341 -37.06 -22.24 -3.17
C VAL A 341 -36.98 -22.95 -4.52
N SER A 342 -35.95 -22.65 -5.34
CA SER A 342 -35.74 -23.28 -6.65
C SER A 342 -34.25 -23.32 -7.05
N ALA A 343 -33.94 -23.81 -8.26
CA ALA A 343 -32.57 -23.79 -8.78
C ALA A 343 -31.99 -22.37 -8.91
N THR A 344 -32.85 -21.36 -9.12
CA THR A 344 -32.49 -19.95 -9.34
C THR A 344 -33.01 -19.01 -8.25
N GLU A 345 -33.67 -19.54 -7.22
CA GLU A 345 -34.25 -18.76 -6.11
C GLU A 345 -33.84 -19.38 -4.76
N PHE A 346 -32.90 -18.73 -4.06
CA PHE A 346 -32.32 -19.19 -2.81
C PHE A 346 -31.56 -18.05 -2.10
N LYS A 347 -31.39 -18.13 -0.77
CA LYS A 347 -30.55 -17.19 -0.02
C LYS A 347 -29.18 -17.82 0.26
N VAL A 348 -28.20 -17.00 0.63
CA VAL A 348 -26.85 -17.43 0.95
C VAL A 348 -26.37 -16.62 2.14
N ALA A 349 -25.57 -17.22 3.01
CA ALA A 349 -25.00 -16.56 4.17
C ALA A 349 -23.63 -17.12 4.53
N SER A 350 -22.81 -16.27 5.13
CA SER A 350 -21.56 -16.66 5.77
C SER A 350 -21.82 -17.05 7.23
N TYR A 351 -21.13 -18.09 7.67
CA TYR A 351 -21.25 -18.66 9.01
C TYR A 351 -19.87 -18.85 9.62
N GLN A 352 -19.78 -18.72 10.94
CA GLN A 352 -18.63 -19.16 11.71
C GLN A 352 -19.03 -20.31 12.65
N ILE A 353 -18.09 -21.22 12.88
CA ILE A 353 -18.13 -22.31 13.86
C ILE A 353 -16.99 -22.09 14.84
N SER A 354 -17.26 -22.14 16.14
CA SER A 354 -16.22 -22.14 17.18
C SER A 354 -16.10 -23.51 17.85
N SER A 355 -14.87 -23.96 18.09
CA SER A 355 -14.54 -25.15 18.90
C SER A 355 -14.54 -24.87 20.41
N GLY A 356 -15.16 -23.78 20.83
CA GLY A 356 -15.41 -23.34 22.20
C GLY A 356 -16.47 -22.24 22.18
N ASP A 357 -16.62 -21.47 23.25
CA ASP A 357 -17.46 -20.26 23.19
C ASP A 357 -16.99 -19.32 22.07
N PHE A 358 -17.90 -18.53 21.52
CA PHE A 358 -17.52 -17.31 20.81
C PHE A 358 -17.06 -16.25 21.82
N SER A 359 -15.86 -16.45 22.37
CA SER A 359 -14.96 -15.31 22.58
C SER A 359 -14.91 -14.50 21.28
N GLU A 360 -14.79 -13.17 21.37
CA GLU A 360 -14.85 -12.26 20.22
C GLU A 360 -14.10 -12.81 19.01
N SER A 361 -14.72 -12.72 17.83
CA SER A 361 -14.11 -13.13 16.56
C SER A 361 -12.71 -12.52 16.46
N PRO A 362 -11.70 -13.18 15.90
CA PRO A 362 -10.33 -12.73 16.01
C PRO A 362 -10.18 -11.38 15.31
N LYS A 363 -10.16 -10.31 16.11
CA LYS A 363 -10.05 -8.92 15.66
C LYS A 363 -8.93 -8.78 14.62
N MET A 364 -9.21 -8.11 13.49
CA MET A 364 -8.20 -7.82 12.45
C MET A 364 -6.95 -7.21 13.12
N GLY A 365 -5.75 -7.68 12.79
CA GLY A 365 -4.56 -7.27 13.55
C GLY A 365 -4.13 -5.81 13.33
N LEU A 366 -4.42 -5.24 12.16
CA LEU A 366 -4.14 -3.84 11.81
C LEU A 366 -5.02 -3.36 10.63
N LEU A 367 -5.76 -2.25 10.82
CA LEU A 367 -6.39 -1.51 9.72
C LEU A 367 -5.79 -0.10 9.63
N ALA A 368 -5.36 0.32 8.45
CA ALA A 368 -4.90 1.70 8.23
C ALA A 368 -5.96 2.56 7.55
N LEU A 369 -6.10 3.79 8.06
CA LEU A 369 -7.03 4.82 7.60
C LEU A 369 -6.24 6.10 7.34
N GLY A 370 -6.77 7.01 6.53
CA GLY A 370 -6.21 8.35 6.35
C GLY A 370 -6.11 8.83 4.92
N ASP A 371 -5.16 9.74 4.72
CA ASP A 371 -4.87 10.47 3.48
C ASP A 371 -3.74 9.85 2.63
N SER A 372 -3.28 10.62 1.64
CA SER A 372 -2.25 10.27 0.65
C SER A 372 -0.93 9.79 1.27
N TYR A 373 -0.50 10.41 2.37
CA TYR A 373 0.74 10.07 3.08
C TYR A 373 0.71 8.68 3.74
N ILE A 374 -0.48 8.09 3.91
CA ILE A 374 -0.66 6.72 4.42
C ILE A 374 -1.28 5.77 3.38
N SER A 375 -1.89 6.28 2.31
CA SER A 375 -2.27 5.47 1.14
C SER A 375 -1.06 5.03 0.33
N GLY A 376 0.00 5.85 0.25
CA GLY A 376 1.17 5.60 -0.59
C GLY A 376 1.14 6.33 -1.95
N GLU A 377 0.46 7.47 -2.02
CA GLU A 377 0.57 8.42 -3.13
C GLU A 377 2.06 8.69 -3.45
N GLY A 378 2.44 8.69 -4.74
CA GLY A 378 3.84 8.87 -5.14
C GLY A 378 4.77 7.68 -4.89
N THR A 379 4.23 6.52 -4.52
CA THR A 379 4.98 5.25 -4.54
C THR A 379 4.65 4.35 -5.73
N TYR A 380 3.64 4.73 -6.53
CA TYR A 380 3.06 3.91 -7.61
C TYR A 380 2.57 2.55 -7.06
N ASP A 381 2.43 1.52 -7.89
CA ASP A 381 1.85 0.20 -7.52
C ASP A 381 0.53 0.26 -6.73
N TYR A 382 -0.35 1.13 -7.20
CA TYR A 382 -1.66 1.32 -6.62
C TYR A 382 -2.52 0.05 -6.77
N ARG A 383 -3.15 -0.36 -5.67
CA ARG A 383 -4.05 -1.52 -5.63
C ARG A 383 -5.15 -1.41 -6.69
N VAL A 384 -5.51 -2.56 -7.24
CA VAL A 384 -6.59 -2.71 -8.22
C VAL A 384 -7.85 -1.96 -7.76
N GLY A 385 -8.35 -1.07 -8.61
CA GLY A 385 -9.55 -0.27 -8.35
C GLY A 385 -9.31 1.01 -7.53
N THR A 386 -8.08 1.28 -7.06
CA THR A 386 -7.72 2.50 -6.31
C THR A 386 -7.00 3.55 -7.17
N ASP A 387 -6.56 3.15 -8.36
CA ASP A 387 -6.20 4.00 -9.48
C ASP A 387 -7.06 3.61 -10.70
N THR A 388 -8.03 4.47 -11.01
CA THR A 388 -8.92 4.43 -12.17
C THR A 388 -9.43 5.85 -12.44
N ILE A 389 -10.00 6.09 -13.63
CA ILE A 389 -10.65 7.37 -13.98
C ILE A 389 -11.67 7.89 -12.93
N ASN A 390 -12.30 6.98 -12.16
CA ASN A 390 -13.30 7.33 -11.15
C ASN A 390 -12.85 7.15 -9.69
N ASN A 391 -11.76 6.45 -9.42
CA ASN A 391 -11.24 6.23 -8.07
C ASN A 391 -9.74 6.47 -8.09
N LYS A 392 -9.31 7.53 -7.42
CA LYS A 392 -7.93 8.00 -7.32
C LYS A 392 -7.49 8.05 -5.86
N CYS A 393 -7.75 6.96 -5.15
CA CYS A 393 -7.32 6.78 -3.77
C CYS A 393 -5.85 6.41 -3.63
N HIS A 394 -5.22 5.91 -4.70
CA HIS A 394 -3.77 5.67 -4.78
C HIS A 394 -3.24 4.93 -3.55
N ASN A 395 -3.82 3.75 -3.30
CA ASN A 395 -3.51 2.92 -2.14
C ASN A 395 -2.49 1.85 -2.54
N SER A 396 -1.21 2.11 -2.30
CA SER A 396 -0.09 1.27 -2.76
C SER A 396 0.27 0.15 -1.78
N PHE A 397 0.74 -0.97 -2.31
CA PHE A 397 1.36 -2.03 -1.50
C PHE A 397 2.72 -1.62 -0.90
N HIS A 398 3.40 -0.59 -1.43
CA HIS A 398 4.63 -0.05 -0.85
C HIS A 398 4.39 0.89 0.33
N ALA A 399 3.14 1.25 0.60
CA ALA A 399 2.79 2.12 1.71
C ALA A 399 3.16 1.49 3.07
N TYR A 400 3.59 2.34 4.00
CA TYR A 400 4.05 1.91 5.32
C TYR A 400 3.05 1.03 6.13
N PRO A 401 1.70 1.13 5.97
CA PRO A 401 0.77 0.19 6.59
C PRO A 401 1.01 -1.27 6.21
N TYR A 402 1.28 -1.55 4.93
CA TYR A 402 1.50 -2.92 4.47
C TYR A 402 2.84 -3.47 4.94
N ILE A 403 3.89 -2.63 4.96
CA ILE A 403 5.20 -2.97 5.51
C ILE A 403 5.10 -3.30 7.01
N LEU A 404 4.37 -2.50 7.79
CA LEU A 404 4.15 -2.72 9.22
C LEU A 404 3.26 -3.94 9.47
N GLY A 405 2.15 -4.05 8.72
CA GLY A 405 1.18 -5.14 8.82
C GLY A 405 1.83 -6.50 8.58
N ALA A 406 2.60 -6.64 7.50
CA ALA A 406 3.34 -7.85 7.14
C ALA A 406 4.31 -8.33 8.24
N LYS A 407 4.79 -7.42 9.08
CA LYS A 407 5.67 -7.73 10.22
C LYS A 407 4.91 -8.13 11.49
N MET A 408 3.67 -7.66 11.66
CA MET A 408 2.97 -7.65 12.95
C MET A 408 1.69 -8.50 12.99
N SER A 409 1.10 -8.79 11.84
CA SER A 409 -0.20 -9.46 11.73
C SER A 409 -0.23 -10.41 10.53
N THR A 410 -1.08 -11.43 10.63
CA THR A 410 -1.48 -12.30 9.51
C THR A 410 -2.72 -11.79 8.78
N ASP A 411 -3.35 -10.75 9.32
CA ASP A 411 -4.55 -10.10 8.80
C ASP A 411 -4.44 -8.58 9.00
N TYR A 412 -4.29 -7.86 7.89
CA TYR A 412 -4.07 -6.42 7.86
C TYR A 412 -4.44 -5.83 6.50
N ASN A 413 -4.96 -4.60 6.48
CA ASN A 413 -5.27 -3.86 5.26
C ASN A 413 -5.11 -2.35 5.43
N SER A 414 -5.06 -1.62 4.31
CA SER A 414 -5.18 -0.17 4.27
C SER A 414 -6.42 0.22 3.46
N VAL A 415 -7.19 1.17 3.98
CA VAL A 415 -8.31 1.82 3.29
C VAL A 415 -8.15 3.35 3.29
N ALA A 416 -6.93 3.80 3.56
CA ALA A 416 -6.50 5.16 3.30
C ALA A 416 -6.69 5.55 1.83
N CYS A 417 -7.03 6.81 1.58
CA CYS A 417 -7.36 7.31 0.26
C CYS A 417 -6.75 8.70 0.07
N SER A 418 -6.04 8.89 -1.04
CA SER A 418 -5.52 10.20 -1.43
C SER A 418 -6.60 11.29 -1.41
N GLY A 419 -6.20 12.50 -1.01
CA GLY A 419 -7.11 13.63 -0.81
C GLY A 419 -8.09 13.54 0.36
N ALA A 420 -8.07 12.47 1.19
CA ALA A 420 -8.98 12.35 2.34
C ALA A 420 -8.82 13.49 3.36
N LYS A 421 -9.95 14.03 3.83
CA LYS A 421 -10.10 14.90 4.99
C LYS A 421 -10.66 14.12 6.18
N THR A 422 -10.73 14.73 7.36
CA THR A 422 -11.33 14.11 8.55
C THR A 422 -12.79 13.66 8.34
N GLU A 423 -13.55 14.38 7.51
CA GLU A 423 -14.92 14.00 7.12
C GLU A 423 -14.99 12.66 6.36
N ASP A 424 -14.03 12.37 5.47
CA ASP A 424 -13.96 11.09 4.73
C ASP A 424 -13.63 9.90 5.66
N ILE A 425 -13.05 10.18 6.83
CA ILE A 425 -12.88 9.17 7.87
C ILE A 425 -14.21 8.91 8.58
N VAL A 426 -14.92 9.94 9.06
CA VAL A 426 -15.95 9.77 10.10
C VAL A 426 -17.35 10.36 9.82
N ASP A 427 -17.68 10.79 8.60
CA ASP A 427 -19.08 11.13 8.27
C ASP A 427 -19.95 9.87 8.13
N ASP A 428 -20.87 9.72 9.07
CA ASP A 428 -21.81 8.61 9.17
C ASP A 428 -23.29 9.04 9.06
N GLN A 429 -23.57 10.28 8.63
CA GLN A 429 -24.92 10.85 8.66
C GLN A 429 -25.85 10.38 7.51
N GLY A 430 -25.46 9.35 6.75
CA GLY A 430 -26.16 8.92 5.52
C GLY A 430 -26.11 9.97 4.38
N GLY A 431 -25.41 11.08 4.59
CA GLY A 431 -25.19 12.17 3.64
C GLY A 431 -23.93 12.01 2.79
N TYR A 432 -22.92 11.32 3.33
CA TYR A 432 -21.54 11.25 2.83
C TYR A 432 -21.41 11.17 1.32
N PHE A 433 -20.68 12.14 0.77
CA PHE A 433 -20.21 12.13 -0.62
C PHE A 433 -18.84 11.48 -0.66
N ASN A 434 -18.77 10.35 -1.35
CA ASN A 434 -17.57 9.55 -1.41
C ASN A 434 -16.43 10.21 -2.21
N GLN A 435 -15.23 9.62 -2.17
CA GLN A 435 -14.01 10.20 -2.73
C GLN A 435 -13.82 9.90 -4.23
N LEU A 436 -14.88 9.42 -4.91
CA LEU A 436 -14.85 9.13 -6.33
C LEU A 436 -14.88 10.41 -7.19
N ARG A 437 -14.55 10.26 -8.48
CA ARG A 437 -14.65 11.28 -9.51
C ARG A 437 -15.66 10.80 -10.57
N PRO A 438 -16.82 11.45 -10.76
CA PRO A 438 -17.44 12.43 -9.87
C PRO A 438 -17.83 11.82 -8.52
N LYS A 439 -17.93 12.65 -7.47
CA LYS A 439 -18.37 12.20 -6.14
C LYS A 439 -19.81 11.66 -6.19
N VAL A 440 -20.06 10.55 -5.52
CA VAL A 440 -21.39 9.91 -5.41
C VAL A 440 -21.79 9.85 -3.93
N ARG A 441 -23.07 10.12 -3.62
CA ARG A 441 -23.57 9.92 -2.25
C ARG A 441 -23.59 8.43 -1.92
N GLN A 442 -23.14 8.08 -0.72
CA GLN A 442 -23.01 6.68 -0.30
C GLN A 442 -24.35 5.93 -0.27
N ASP A 443 -25.47 6.63 -0.01
CA ASP A 443 -26.83 6.08 -0.06
C ASP A 443 -27.33 5.79 -1.49
N GLY A 444 -26.61 6.26 -2.51
CA GLY A 444 -26.82 5.90 -3.92
C GLY A 444 -26.13 4.60 -4.34
N LEU A 445 -25.28 4.00 -3.50
CA LEU A 445 -24.67 2.70 -3.75
C LEU A 445 -25.63 1.57 -3.38
N THR A 446 -25.65 0.50 -4.18
CA THR A 446 -26.42 -0.70 -3.83
C THR A 446 -25.75 -1.46 -2.68
N GLY A 447 -26.53 -2.20 -1.89
CA GLY A 447 -25.98 -3.03 -0.81
C GLY A 447 -24.93 -4.04 -1.29
N ALA A 448 -25.06 -4.56 -2.51
CA ALA A 448 -24.06 -5.45 -3.11
C ALA A 448 -22.71 -4.73 -3.36
N GLN A 449 -22.73 -3.48 -3.84
CA GLN A 449 -21.52 -2.67 -4.02
C GLN A 449 -20.89 -2.28 -2.68
N ILE A 450 -21.70 -1.98 -1.66
CA ILE A 450 -21.20 -1.71 -0.32
C ILE A 450 -20.53 -2.96 0.26
N ASN A 451 -21.16 -4.14 0.17
CA ASN A 451 -20.56 -5.39 0.63
C ASN A 451 -19.24 -5.69 -0.10
N ASP A 452 -19.20 -5.58 -1.43
CA ASP A 452 -17.99 -5.81 -2.23
C ASP A 452 -16.83 -4.86 -1.82
N VAL A 453 -17.14 -3.58 -1.58
CA VAL A 453 -16.20 -2.58 -1.05
C VAL A 453 -15.68 -2.94 0.34
N LEU A 454 -16.55 -3.42 1.22
CA LEU A 454 -16.18 -3.81 2.59
C LEU A 454 -15.35 -5.10 2.60
N GLU A 455 -15.76 -6.13 1.88
CA GLU A 455 -15.10 -7.44 1.79
C GLU A 455 -13.70 -7.32 1.17
N ASN A 456 -13.53 -6.48 0.14
CA ASN A 456 -12.26 -6.32 -0.59
C ASN A 456 -11.42 -5.10 -0.15
N PHE A 457 -11.83 -4.39 0.91
CA PHE A 457 -11.13 -3.21 1.45
C PHE A 457 -10.85 -2.15 0.38
N ILE A 458 -11.86 -1.79 -0.41
CA ILE A 458 -11.70 -0.84 -1.54
C ILE A 458 -11.91 0.59 -1.03
N PRO A 459 -10.86 1.43 -0.92
CA PRO A 459 -10.98 2.78 -0.40
C PRO A 459 -11.84 3.70 -1.28
N GLY A 460 -12.34 4.79 -0.67
CA GLY A 460 -12.97 5.91 -1.37
C GLY A 460 -14.45 5.74 -1.76
N TYR A 461 -15.03 4.56 -1.66
CA TYR A 461 -16.46 4.33 -1.95
C TYR A 461 -17.39 4.62 -0.75
N VAL A 462 -16.90 4.35 0.47
CA VAL A 462 -17.59 4.58 1.75
C VAL A 462 -16.65 5.31 2.72
N ASN A 463 -17.20 5.89 3.79
CA ASN A 463 -16.38 6.50 4.85
C ASN A 463 -15.49 5.45 5.52
N GLN A 464 -14.26 5.82 5.88
CA GLN A 464 -13.27 4.83 6.32
C GLN A 464 -13.61 4.21 7.69
N LEU A 465 -14.37 4.91 8.55
CA LEU A 465 -14.89 4.40 9.83
C LEU A 465 -15.84 3.21 9.65
N GLN A 466 -16.52 3.08 8.50
CA GLN A 466 -17.35 1.91 8.22
C GLN A 466 -16.53 0.61 8.15
N LEU A 467 -15.28 0.68 7.67
CA LEU A 467 -14.39 -0.48 7.60
C LEU A 467 -13.88 -0.88 8.98
N VAL A 468 -13.70 0.08 9.90
CA VAL A 468 -13.40 -0.20 11.32
C VAL A 468 -14.56 -0.97 11.97
N ARG A 469 -15.80 -0.54 11.71
CA ARG A 469 -17.02 -1.16 12.25
C ARG A 469 -17.26 -2.58 11.71
N GLU A 470 -16.88 -2.84 10.45
CA GLU A 470 -17.06 -4.15 9.82
C GLU A 470 -15.98 -5.16 10.24
N HIS A 471 -14.72 -4.73 10.29
CA HIS A 471 -13.56 -5.62 10.45
C HIS A 471 -12.98 -5.69 11.87
N ASP A 472 -13.52 -4.90 12.80
CA ASP A 472 -13.24 -4.95 14.24
C ASP A 472 -11.72 -5.00 14.57
N PRO A 473 -10.90 -4.03 14.15
CA PRO A 473 -9.45 -4.14 14.20
C PRO A 473 -8.87 -3.91 15.61
N GLN A 474 -7.91 -4.74 16.02
CA GLN A 474 -7.13 -4.56 17.26
C GLN A 474 -6.37 -3.22 17.29
N LYS A 475 -5.93 -2.76 16.12
CA LYS A 475 -5.08 -1.58 15.97
C LYS A 475 -5.52 -0.81 14.74
N VAL A 476 -5.60 0.51 14.89
CA VAL A 476 -5.77 1.43 13.77
C VAL A 476 -4.54 2.31 13.65
N LEU A 477 -4.04 2.46 12.43
CA LEU A 477 -2.99 3.42 12.08
C LEU A 477 -3.62 4.55 11.25
N LEU A 478 -3.45 5.79 11.66
CA LEU A 478 -4.14 6.95 11.08
C LEU A 478 -3.16 8.08 10.76
N SER A 479 -3.17 8.61 9.53
CA SER A 479 -2.59 9.92 9.18
C SER A 479 -3.69 10.76 8.55
N ILE A 480 -4.00 11.92 9.15
CA ILE A 480 -5.07 12.81 8.66
C ILE A 480 -4.88 14.24 9.21
N GLY A 481 -5.44 15.23 8.52
CA GLY A 481 -5.40 16.64 8.90
C GLY A 481 -4.67 17.55 7.91
N GLY A 482 -3.84 17.01 7.01
CA GLY A 482 -3.14 17.79 5.98
C GLY A 482 -4.10 18.42 4.96
N ASN A 483 -5.04 17.62 4.44
CA ASN A 483 -6.05 18.11 3.49
C ASN A 483 -7.09 19.03 4.16
N ASP A 484 -7.35 18.86 5.46
CA ASP A 484 -8.22 19.73 6.25
C ASP A 484 -7.67 21.16 6.40
N ILE A 485 -6.35 21.35 6.30
CA ILE A 485 -5.69 22.66 6.24
C ILE A 485 -5.29 23.08 4.83
N HIS A 486 -5.80 22.40 3.79
CA HIS A 486 -5.50 22.70 2.39
C HIS A 486 -3.99 22.72 2.08
N PHE A 487 -3.23 21.77 2.64
CA PHE A 487 -1.77 21.71 2.47
C PHE A 487 -1.33 21.72 0.99
N SER A 488 -2.07 21.04 0.11
CA SER A 488 -1.83 21.05 -1.35
C SER A 488 -1.91 22.48 -1.93
N ASP A 489 -2.87 23.29 -1.51
CA ASP A 489 -3.07 24.65 -2.02
C ASP A 489 -2.07 25.65 -1.41
N ILE A 490 -1.65 25.43 -0.15
CA ILE A 490 -0.53 26.12 0.48
C ILE A 490 0.76 25.85 -0.30
N ILE A 491 1.05 24.58 -0.62
CA ILE A 491 2.25 24.19 -1.37
C ILE A 491 2.23 24.78 -2.79
N LYS A 492 1.09 24.72 -3.52
CA LYS A 492 0.96 25.39 -4.83
C LYS A 492 1.27 26.89 -4.75
N ALA A 493 0.81 27.58 -3.70
CA ALA A 493 1.11 29.01 -3.52
C ALA A 493 2.61 29.30 -3.28
N CYS A 494 3.36 28.35 -2.71
CA CYS A 494 4.80 28.45 -2.49
C CYS A 494 5.63 28.05 -3.70
N VAL A 495 5.40 26.84 -4.21
CA VAL A 495 6.12 26.24 -5.35
C VAL A 495 6.04 27.09 -6.62
N LEU A 496 4.96 27.84 -6.78
CA LEU A 496 4.70 28.66 -7.95
C LEU A 496 5.00 30.15 -7.70
N SER A 497 5.72 30.49 -6.62
CA SER A 497 6.18 31.86 -6.32
C SER A 497 7.50 32.17 -7.04
N TRP A 498 7.48 33.13 -7.96
CA TRP A 498 8.63 33.49 -8.79
C TRP A 498 9.37 34.77 -8.30
N GLY A 499 10.70 34.76 -8.41
CA GLY A 499 11.56 35.92 -8.10
C GLY A 499 11.87 36.11 -6.61
N ASP A 500 11.97 37.36 -6.15
CA ASP A 500 12.20 37.73 -4.74
C ASP A 500 10.94 37.59 -3.85
N TYR A 501 9.82 37.11 -4.42
CA TYR A 501 8.58 36.86 -3.70
C TYR A 501 8.63 35.48 -3.03
N SER A 502 8.08 35.39 -1.82
CA SER A 502 7.88 34.12 -1.13
C SER A 502 6.44 34.01 -0.67
N CYS A 503 5.87 32.80 -0.64
CA CYS A 503 4.53 32.61 -0.09
C CYS A 503 4.45 33.02 1.40
N PHE A 504 3.30 33.59 1.79
CA PHE A 504 2.98 33.99 3.18
C PHE A 504 4.13 34.76 3.86
N ASP A 505 4.69 35.77 3.17
CA ASP A 505 5.87 36.53 3.62
C ASP A 505 5.51 37.69 4.58
N SER A 506 4.25 37.84 5.00
CA SER A 506 3.83 38.77 6.08
C SER A 506 3.38 38.07 7.37
N SER A 507 3.52 38.76 8.51
CA SER A 507 3.15 38.24 9.82
C SER A 507 1.65 37.98 9.95
N SER A 508 0.82 38.81 9.31
CA SER A 508 -0.64 38.73 9.35
C SER A 508 -1.18 37.50 8.58
N GLU A 509 -0.60 37.19 7.43
CA GLU A 509 -0.82 35.95 6.68
C GLU A 509 -0.42 34.71 7.49
N ARG A 510 0.79 34.71 8.08
CA ARG A 510 1.25 33.55 8.87
C ARG A 510 0.40 33.32 10.12
N LYS A 511 -0.15 34.37 10.74
CA LYS A 511 -1.16 34.25 11.81
C LYS A 511 -2.48 33.65 11.30
N ALA A 512 -2.89 33.94 10.06
CA ALA A 512 -4.06 33.32 9.43
C ALA A 512 -3.85 31.81 9.19
N VAL A 513 -2.67 31.41 8.69
CA VAL A 513 -2.30 30.00 8.53
C VAL A 513 -2.27 29.27 9.88
N LEU A 514 -1.64 29.83 10.92
CA LEU A 514 -1.62 29.20 12.25
C LEU A 514 -3.01 29.09 12.87
N ASN A 515 -3.91 30.06 12.65
CA ASN A 515 -5.31 29.93 13.06
C ASN A 515 -5.97 28.71 12.42
N MET A 516 -5.82 28.53 11.10
CA MET A 516 -6.35 27.37 10.37
C MET A 516 -5.76 26.05 10.89
N VAL A 517 -4.45 25.98 11.10
CA VAL A 517 -3.77 24.79 11.64
C VAL A 517 -4.29 24.45 13.03
N TYR A 518 -4.28 25.40 13.97
CA TYR A 518 -4.67 25.12 15.35
C TYR A 518 -6.16 24.86 15.51
N LEU A 519 -7.02 25.43 14.66
CA LEU A 519 -8.46 25.11 14.61
C LEU A 519 -8.74 23.60 14.43
N GLN A 520 -7.83 22.84 13.80
CA GLN A 520 -7.99 21.40 13.62
C GLN A 520 -8.00 20.58 14.90
N HIS A 521 -7.49 21.08 16.04
CA HIS A 521 -7.45 20.33 17.29
C HIS A 521 -8.80 19.70 17.64
N ASP A 522 -9.88 20.49 17.61
CA ASP A 522 -11.20 20.03 18.06
C ASP A 522 -11.86 19.07 17.05
N ILE A 523 -11.54 19.23 15.76
CA ILE A 523 -11.97 18.35 14.66
C ILE A 523 -11.28 16.98 14.76
N LEU A 524 -9.96 16.99 14.96
CA LEU A 524 -9.15 15.77 15.17
C LEU A 524 -9.57 15.04 16.46
N VAL A 525 -9.80 15.76 17.56
CA VAL A 525 -10.36 15.20 18.81
C VAL A 525 -11.73 14.53 18.57
N GLY A 526 -12.60 15.13 17.75
CA GLY A 526 -13.88 14.52 17.35
C GLY A 526 -13.69 13.26 16.52
N THR A 527 -12.78 13.29 15.55
CA THR A 527 -12.41 12.17 14.68
C THR A 527 -11.90 10.97 15.47
N TYR A 528 -10.93 11.18 16.36
CA TYR A 528 -10.34 10.11 17.18
C TYR A 528 -11.35 9.50 18.15
N LYS A 529 -12.23 10.33 18.73
CA LYS A 529 -13.35 9.83 19.57
C LYS A 529 -14.30 8.96 18.78
N LYS A 530 -14.75 9.38 17.60
CA LYS A 530 -15.63 8.56 16.76
C LYS A 530 -15.02 7.20 16.37
N ILE A 531 -13.70 7.11 16.17
CA ILE A 531 -13.01 5.84 15.94
C ILE A 531 -13.03 4.95 17.19
N MET A 532 -12.69 5.50 18.37
CA MET A 532 -12.72 4.75 19.64
C MET A 532 -14.15 4.38 20.09
N ASP A 533 -15.16 5.18 19.73
CA ASP A 533 -16.57 4.90 20.02
C ASP A 533 -17.12 3.79 19.09
N ALA A 534 -16.48 3.58 17.92
CA ALA A 534 -16.84 2.52 16.98
C ALA A 534 -16.25 1.15 17.35
N ASP A 535 -15.01 1.11 17.85
CA ASP A 535 -14.45 -0.05 18.57
C ASP A 535 -13.76 0.39 19.87
N PRO A 536 -14.42 0.25 21.04
CA PRO A 536 -13.83 0.60 22.35
C PRO A 536 -12.58 -0.21 22.74
N GLY A 537 -12.24 -1.28 22.01
CA GLY A 537 -11.03 -2.06 22.19
C GLY A 537 -9.84 -1.63 21.32
N VAL A 538 -10.03 -0.72 20.36
CA VAL A 538 -9.01 -0.38 19.36
C VAL A 538 -7.80 0.36 19.95
N GLN A 539 -6.61 -0.04 19.54
CA GLN A 539 -5.39 0.73 19.77
C GLN A 539 -5.17 1.71 18.62
N LEU A 540 -5.53 2.98 18.80
CA LEU A 540 -5.36 4.02 17.78
C LEU A 540 -3.97 4.68 17.85
N TYR A 541 -3.19 4.49 16.78
CA TYR A 541 -1.90 5.11 16.55
C TYR A 541 -2.05 6.21 15.49
N VAL A 542 -1.83 7.46 15.89
CA VAL A 542 -1.94 8.65 15.02
C VAL A 542 -0.54 9.06 14.58
N VAL A 543 -0.24 8.90 13.30
CA VAL A 543 1.04 9.25 12.68
C VAL A 543 1.03 10.73 12.29
N GLY A 544 2.12 11.44 12.56
CA GLY A 544 2.35 12.78 11.99
C GLY A 544 2.81 12.76 10.52
N TYR A 545 3.20 13.92 10.01
CA TYR A 545 3.80 14.05 8.69
C TYR A 545 5.34 14.17 8.80
N PRO A 546 6.12 13.59 7.87
CA PRO A 546 7.56 13.80 7.80
C PRO A 546 7.89 15.22 7.31
N GLN A 547 9.10 15.68 7.60
CA GLN A 547 9.68 16.85 6.95
C GLN A 547 9.93 16.56 5.46
N ILE A 548 9.55 17.51 4.60
CA ILE A 548 9.56 17.36 3.13
C ILE A 548 10.92 17.74 2.54
N ALA A 549 11.48 18.87 3.00
CA ALA A 549 12.69 19.47 2.45
C ALA A 549 13.64 19.92 3.57
N LYS A 550 14.95 19.88 3.30
CA LYS A 550 16.00 20.23 4.24
C LYS A 550 16.26 21.73 4.29
N VAL A 551 15.95 22.35 5.44
CA VAL A 551 16.32 23.75 5.73
C VAL A 551 17.83 23.95 5.59
N GLY A 552 18.23 24.91 4.74
CA GLY A 552 19.64 25.17 4.42
C GLY A 552 20.33 24.08 3.59
N GLY A 553 19.58 23.15 2.99
CA GLY A 553 20.08 22.21 1.99
C GLY A 553 20.25 22.85 0.61
N ASN A 554 20.92 22.14 -0.29
CA ASN A 554 21.02 22.52 -1.70
C ASN A 554 19.90 21.81 -2.46
N CYS A 555 18.87 22.54 -2.87
CA CYS A 555 17.72 22.00 -3.60
C CYS A 555 18.04 21.84 -5.09
N ALA A 556 17.52 20.78 -5.71
CA ALA A 556 17.52 20.62 -7.17
C ALA A 556 16.47 21.52 -7.82
N SER A 557 16.54 21.68 -9.15
CA SER A 557 15.55 22.44 -9.95
C SER A 557 14.13 22.00 -9.67
N ASN A 558 13.88 20.69 -9.72
CA ASN A 558 12.58 20.07 -9.47
C ASN A 558 12.04 20.23 -8.03
N VAL A 559 12.69 20.96 -7.12
CA VAL A 559 12.13 21.29 -5.80
C VAL A 559 11.32 22.59 -5.83
N HIS A 560 11.63 23.54 -6.72
CA HIS A 560 10.89 24.79 -6.92
C HIS A 560 10.49 25.58 -5.65
N LEU A 561 11.22 25.44 -4.54
CA LEU A 561 11.01 26.17 -3.29
C LEU A 561 12.25 26.98 -2.94
N ASN A 562 12.07 28.28 -2.66
CA ASN A 562 13.17 29.12 -2.19
C ASN A 562 13.52 28.83 -0.71
N ALA A 563 14.67 29.32 -0.24
CA ALA A 563 15.16 29.00 1.10
C ALA A 563 14.21 29.42 2.24
N LYS A 564 13.43 30.50 2.07
CA LYS A 564 12.40 30.93 3.04
C LYS A 564 11.20 30.00 3.04
N GLU A 565 10.83 29.46 1.89
CA GLU A 565 9.68 28.55 1.74
C GLU A 565 9.99 27.17 2.29
N VAL A 566 11.22 26.69 2.13
CA VAL A 566 11.71 25.50 2.82
C VAL A 566 11.66 25.69 4.35
N GLU A 567 12.04 26.85 4.87
CA GLU A 567 11.91 27.17 6.30
C GLU A 567 10.45 27.27 6.75
N PHE A 568 9.59 27.97 5.99
CA PHE A 568 8.16 28.09 6.23
C PHE A 568 7.47 26.71 6.26
N GLY A 569 7.72 25.87 5.25
CA GLY A 569 7.18 24.52 5.14
C GLY A 569 7.64 23.64 6.31
N ALA A 570 8.90 23.72 6.70
CA ALA A 570 9.42 22.95 7.83
C ALA A 570 8.76 23.35 9.16
N LEU A 571 8.54 24.65 9.38
CA LEU A 571 7.81 25.15 10.54
C LEU A 571 6.31 24.80 10.46
N LEU A 572 5.69 24.82 9.27
CA LEU A 572 4.29 24.44 9.06
C LEU A 572 4.04 22.98 9.45
N VAL A 573 4.86 22.06 8.93
CA VAL A 573 4.82 20.62 9.28
C VAL A 573 4.96 20.43 10.79
N SER A 574 5.90 21.16 11.42
CA SER A 574 6.12 21.11 12.86
C SER A 574 4.89 21.59 13.67
N ARG A 575 4.19 22.64 13.23
CA ARG A 575 2.96 23.13 13.91
C ARG A 575 1.73 22.25 13.65
N LEU A 576 1.61 21.65 12.46
CA LEU A 576 0.61 20.63 12.18
C LEU A 576 0.84 19.39 13.07
N ASN A 577 2.07 18.88 13.13
CA ASN A 577 2.47 17.77 14.00
C ASN A 577 2.22 18.07 15.49
N ALA A 578 2.51 19.29 15.95
CA ALA A 578 2.20 19.71 17.33
C ALA A 578 0.69 19.71 17.61
N THR A 579 -0.14 20.09 16.64
CA THR A 579 -1.61 20.09 16.76
C THR A 579 -2.17 18.67 16.80
N ILE A 580 -1.69 17.80 15.91
CA ILE A 580 -2.06 16.38 15.85
C ILE A 580 -1.67 15.67 17.16
N ARG A 581 -0.45 15.93 17.66
CA ARG A 581 0.01 15.42 18.96
C ARG A 581 -0.87 15.90 20.11
N ASN A 582 -1.17 17.20 20.16
CA ASN A 582 -2.04 17.79 21.18
C ASN A 582 -3.45 17.17 21.14
N ALA A 583 -4.05 17.00 19.97
CA ALA A 583 -5.35 16.36 19.81
C ALA A 583 -5.34 14.87 20.23
N ALA A 584 -4.27 14.14 19.91
CA ALA A 584 -4.10 12.75 20.29
C ALA A 584 -3.96 12.58 21.81
N GLU A 585 -3.09 13.37 22.44
CA GLU A 585 -2.89 13.40 23.90
C GLU A 585 -4.18 13.78 24.65
N SER A 586 -4.94 14.74 24.12
CA SER A 586 -6.23 15.19 24.69
C SER A 586 -7.24 14.06 24.88
N VAL A 587 -7.17 12.99 24.08
CA VAL A 587 -8.10 11.84 24.13
C VAL A 587 -7.45 10.51 24.52
N GLY A 588 -6.13 10.48 24.75
CA GLY A 588 -5.42 9.28 25.20
C GLY A 588 -5.06 8.31 24.08
N VAL A 589 -5.02 8.77 22.81
CA VAL A 589 -4.54 7.96 21.68
C VAL A 589 -3.07 8.23 21.42
N ARG A 590 -2.38 7.30 20.78
CA ARG A 590 -0.92 7.33 20.68
C ARG A 590 -0.44 8.11 19.46
N TYR A 591 0.04 9.32 19.66
CA TYR A 591 0.80 10.03 18.63
C TYR A 591 2.12 9.29 18.31
N VAL A 592 2.47 9.26 17.02
CA VAL A 592 3.70 8.67 16.48
C VAL A 592 4.46 9.74 15.72
N ASP A 593 5.57 10.19 16.30
CA ASP A 593 6.45 11.21 15.74
C ASP A 593 7.24 10.62 14.55
N VAL A 594 6.96 11.10 13.34
CA VAL A 594 7.70 10.75 12.13
C VAL A 594 8.37 11.95 11.47
N GLU A 595 8.40 13.10 12.15
CA GLU A 595 8.85 14.38 11.57
C GLU A 595 10.27 14.24 10.98
N ASN A 596 11.15 13.55 11.69
CA ASN A 596 12.54 13.30 11.28
C ASN A 596 12.75 11.88 10.70
N ALA A 597 11.71 11.21 10.18
CA ALA A 597 11.83 9.86 9.61
C ALA A 597 12.74 9.79 8.38
N LEU A 598 12.74 10.86 7.57
CA LEU A 598 13.39 10.93 6.27
C LEU A 598 14.73 11.70 6.29
N ALA A 599 15.27 12.02 7.46
CA ALA A 599 16.48 12.81 7.59
C ALA A 599 17.69 12.17 6.85
N GLY A 600 18.29 12.89 5.90
CA GLY A 600 19.29 12.37 4.96
C GLY A 600 18.73 11.99 3.58
N SER A 601 17.40 12.00 3.42
CA SER A 601 16.64 11.58 2.24
C SER A 601 15.44 12.48 1.93
N MET A 602 15.37 13.67 2.54
CA MET A 602 14.38 14.71 2.19
C MET A 602 14.75 15.36 0.85
N LEU A 603 13.88 16.20 0.30
CA LEU A 603 14.30 17.13 -0.73
C LEU A 603 15.45 18.02 -0.20
N CYS A 604 16.36 18.43 -1.08
CA CYS A 604 17.57 19.20 -0.75
C CYS A 604 18.59 18.48 0.17
N ASP A 605 18.46 17.16 0.38
CA ASP A 605 19.48 16.28 0.95
C ASP A 605 20.34 15.61 -0.14
N VAL A 606 21.39 14.88 0.26
CA VAL A 606 22.38 14.26 -0.67
C VAL A 606 22.32 12.72 -0.70
N GLY A 607 21.23 12.13 -0.20
CA GLY A 607 21.00 10.69 -0.16
C GLY A 607 20.01 10.21 -1.22
N GLN A 608 19.66 8.91 -1.17
CA GLN A 608 18.56 8.37 -1.97
C GLN A 608 17.26 9.11 -1.63
N ALA A 609 16.53 9.57 -2.64
CA ALA A 609 15.29 10.33 -2.50
C ALA A 609 14.23 9.53 -1.72
N GLY A 610 13.85 10.04 -0.56
CA GLY A 610 12.73 9.58 0.27
C GLY A 610 11.44 10.39 0.03
N MET A 611 11.52 11.48 -0.74
CA MET A 611 10.41 12.35 -1.15
C MET A 611 10.50 12.59 -2.66
N ASN A 612 9.35 12.60 -3.34
CA ASN A 612 9.24 13.07 -4.71
C ASN A 612 9.39 14.60 -4.75
N GLY A 613 10.02 15.11 -5.81
CA GLY A 613 10.06 16.55 -6.10
C GLY A 613 8.72 17.03 -6.66
N LEU A 614 8.78 18.06 -7.50
CA LEU A 614 7.75 18.37 -8.48
C LEU A 614 7.78 17.28 -9.55
N THR A 615 6.63 16.71 -9.88
CA THR A 615 6.50 15.65 -10.89
C THR A 615 5.35 15.98 -11.83
N ALA A 616 5.47 15.71 -13.13
CA ALA A 616 4.35 15.83 -14.06
C ALA A 616 3.15 14.91 -13.69
N GLY A 617 3.44 13.71 -13.15
CA GLY A 617 2.45 12.72 -12.69
C GLY A 617 1.64 12.05 -13.80
N ASP A 618 0.76 11.10 -13.42
CA ASP A 618 -0.23 10.52 -14.34
C ASP A 618 -1.61 11.22 -14.27
N ASP A 619 -1.89 11.86 -13.13
CA ASP A 619 -3.07 12.67 -12.86
C ASP A 619 -2.71 14.14 -12.66
N ALA A 620 -2.53 14.86 -13.76
CA ALA A 620 -2.17 16.27 -13.70
C ALA A 620 -3.30 17.13 -13.10
N LEU A 621 -2.94 17.95 -12.11
CA LEU A 621 -3.67 19.16 -11.76
C LEU A 621 -2.96 20.35 -12.43
N LEU A 622 -3.71 21.23 -13.09
CA LEU A 622 -3.16 22.31 -13.94
C LEU A 622 -2.26 21.82 -15.11
N ASP A 623 -2.46 20.58 -15.59
CA ASP A 623 -1.69 19.97 -16.70
C ASP A 623 -0.14 19.97 -16.49
N ALA A 624 0.34 20.18 -15.26
CA ALA A 624 1.77 20.27 -14.91
C ALA A 624 2.16 19.67 -13.54
N LEU A 625 1.22 19.52 -12.60
CA LEU A 625 1.50 19.01 -11.25
C LEU A 625 0.78 17.69 -10.98
N GLY A 626 1.55 16.61 -10.92
CA GLY A 626 1.11 15.29 -10.44
C GLY A 626 0.76 15.29 -8.96
N ASN A 627 -0.22 14.48 -8.57
CA ASN A 627 -0.62 14.33 -7.17
C ASN A 627 0.50 13.70 -6.31
N GLU A 628 1.46 13.03 -6.95
CA GLU A 628 2.67 12.44 -6.37
C GLU A 628 3.65 13.50 -5.83
N SER A 629 3.56 14.73 -6.32
CA SER A 629 4.48 15.82 -5.94
C SER A 629 4.52 16.02 -4.43
N TYR A 630 5.72 16.11 -3.86
CA TYR A 630 5.94 16.24 -2.41
C TYR A 630 5.38 15.11 -1.53
N HIS A 631 5.09 13.93 -2.09
CA HIS A 631 4.79 12.72 -1.29
C HIS A 631 6.02 11.83 -1.10
N PRO A 632 6.05 10.93 -0.10
CA PRO A 632 7.18 10.05 0.12
C PRO A 632 7.32 9.00 -0.99
N THR A 633 8.56 8.73 -1.42
CA THR A 633 8.84 7.62 -2.35
C THR A 633 8.62 6.26 -1.68
N ALA A 634 8.63 5.16 -2.43
CA ALA A 634 8.62 3.81 -1.83
C ALA A 634 9.75 3.62 -0.80
N PHE A 635 10.92 4.23 -1.03
CA PHE A 635 12.02 4.27 -0.06
C PHE A 635 11.68 5.15 1.17
N GLY A 636 11.00 6.28 0.97
CA GLY A 636 10.41 7.09 2.04
C GLY A 636 9.45 6.31 2.94
N HIS A 637 8.56 5.50 2.35
CA HIS A 637 7.65 4.64 3.13
C HIS A 637 8.38 3.53 3.91
N ILE A 638 9.49 2.99 3.38
CA ILE A 638 10.37 2.08 4.16
C ILE A 638 10.98 2.83 5.37
N LEU A 639 11.43 4.06 5.21
CA LEU A 639 11.97 4.87 6.32
C LEU A 639 10.89 5.22 7.36
N LEU A 640 9.68 5.58 6.91
CA LEU A 640 8.50 5.82 7.75
C LEU A 640 8.11 4.57 8.55
N ALA A 641 7.95 3.41 7.90
CA ALA A 641 7.67 2.14 8.57
C ALA A 641 8.73 1.81 9.63
N ASN A 642 10.00 1.99 9.31
CA ASN A 642 11.11 1.78 10.25
C ASN A 642 11.07 2.76 11.44
N LYS A 643 10.69 4.02 11.23
CA LYS A 643 10.52 5.01 12.32
C LYS A 643 9.32 4.65 13.20
N ILE A 644 8.15 4.40 12.62
CA ILE A 644 6.92 4.00 13.32
C ILE A 644 7.17 2.74 14.16
N SER A 645 7.79 1.71 13.57
CA SER A 645 8.20 0.47 14.25
C SER A 645 9.02 0.74 15.52
N ARG A 646 10.02 1.63 15.45
CA ARG A 646 10.86 1.98 16.61
C ARG A 646 10.12 2.80 17.66
N GLU A 647 9.38 3.83 17.26
CA GLU A 647 8.66 4.72 18.19
C GLU A 647 7.53 4.01 18.94
N THR A 648 6.93 2.97 18.34
CA THR A 648 5.76 2.26 18.88
C THR A 648 6.07 0.88 19.44
N SER A 649 7.34 0.45 19.40
CA SER A 649 7.77 -0.93 19.68
C SER A 649 6.96 -1.96 18.89
N ASP A 650 6.92 -1.80 17.57
CA ASP A 650 6.10 -2.62 16.66
C ASP A 650 4.60 -2.61 16.99
N LEU A 651 4.04 -1.41 17.18
CA LEU A 651 2.64 -1.18 17.55
C LEU A 651 2.18 -2.01 18.77
N THR A 652 3.07 -2.19 19.76
CA THR A 652 2.75 -2.87 21.03
C THR A 652 2.71 -1.94 22.25
N GLN A 653 3.13 -0.68 22.12
CA GLN A 653 3.11 0.26 23.25
C GLN A 653 1.69 0.62 23.67
N ALA A 654 1.41 0.49 24.97
CA ALA A 654 0.11 0.85 25.56
C ALA A 654 -0.32 2.28 25.21
N MET A 655 -1.64 2.48 25.06
CA MET A 655 -2.22 3.81 24.84
C MET A 655 -1.94 4.73 26.04
N PRO A 656 -1.65 6.03 25.81
CA PRO A 656 -1.41 6.99 26.88
C PRO A 656 -2.71 7.32 27.65
N VAL A 657 -2.57 7.98 28.81
CA VAL A 657 -3.73 8.50 29.54
C VAL A 657 -4.16 9.84 28.94
N ALA A 658 -5.45 10.00 28.67
CA ALA A 658 -6.02 11.23 28.14
C ALA A 658 -5.73 12.44 29.04
N THR A 659 -5.08 13.47 28.50
CA THR A 659 -4.74 14.70 29.23
C THR A 659 -5.93 15.65 29.35
N ASN A 660 -6.91 15.55 28.45
CA ASN A 660 -7.99 16.53 28.26
C ASN A 660 -7.47 17.97 28.08
N THR A 661 -6.32 18.12 27.42
CA THR A 661 -5.80 19.44 27.04
C THR A 661 -6.74 20.17 26.08
N GLY A 662 -6.75 21.50 26.17
CA GLY A 662 -7.36 22.33 25.14
C GLY A 662 -6.40 22.53 23.96
N ARG A 663 -6.96 23.03 22.86
CA ARG A 663 -6.24 23.54 21.70
C ARG A 663 -5.12 24.51 22.09
N ILE A 664 -3.97 24.38 21.43
CA ILE A 664 -2.86 25.34 21.45
C ILE A 664 -3.15 26.64 20.68
N TYR A 665 -2.59 27.76 21.12
CA TYR A 665 -2.71 29.07 20.47
C TYR A 665 -1.32 29.62 20.16
N TYR A 666 -1.16 30.31 19.02
CA TYR A 666 0.11 30.93 18.68
C TYR A 666 0.46 32.02 19.69
N GLN A 667 1.77 32.23 19.88
CA GLN A 667 2.31 33.39 20.56
C GLN A 667 2.94 34.29 19.49
N ASP A 668 2.93 35.61 19.66
CA ASP A 668 3.49 36.54 18.67
C ASP A 668 5.02 36.37 18.45
N ASP A 669 5.70 35.65 19.35
CA ASP A 669 7.13 35.28 19.26
C ASP A 669 7.38 33.87 18.67
N ASP A 670 6.36 33.18 18.15
CA ASP A 670 6.56 31.91 17.42
C ASP A 670 7.44 32.17 16.17
N PRO A 671 8.55 31.42 15.97
CA PRO A 671 9.40 31.52 14.79
C PRO A 671 8.66 31.45 13.45
N PHE A 672 7.52 30.75 13.40
CA PHE A 672 6.64 30.75 12.23
C PHE A 672 6.21 32.17 11.85
N ILE A 673 5.79 32.98 12.84
CA ILE A 673 5.37 34.38 12.64
C ILE A 673 6.59 35.29 12.46
N THR A 674 7.60 35.19 13.33
CA THR A 674 8.73 36.13 13.33
C THR A 674 9.70 35.94 12.15
N GLY A 675 9.59 34.82 11.41
CA GLY A 675 10.29 34.58 10.15
C GLY A 675 9.66 35.26 8.93
N ALA A 676 8.57 36.02 9.09
CA ALA A 676 7.96 36.85 8.05
C ALA A 676 8.32 38.34 8.23
N LYS A 677 7.97 39.16 7.24
CA LYS A 677 7.96 40.63 7.38
C LYS A 677 6.88 41.02 8.41
N ASP A 678 7.30 41.72 9.46
CA ASP A 678 6.37 42.34 10.41
C ASP A 678 5.48 43.36 9.70
N ASP A 679 4.17 43.24 9.91
CA ASP A 679 3.16 44.08 9.29
C ASP A 679 2.03 44.37 10.28
N SER A 680 1.58 45.63 10.34
CA SER A 680 0.37 45.98 11.09
C SER A 680 -0.91 45.63 10.31
N GLY A 681 -0.88 44.51 9.59
CA GLY A 681 -1.96 44.03 8.73
C GLY A 681 -3.13 43.46 9.52
N LEU A 682 -4.25 43.32 8.83
CA LEU A 682 -5.45 42.72 9.40
C LEU A 682 -5.35 41.20 9.26
N VAL A 683 -5.26 40.47 10.37
CA VAL A 683 -5.34 39.01 10.36
C VAL A 683 -6.74 38.61 9.89
N ARG A 684 -6.83 38.01 8.71
CA ARG A 684 -8.07 37.50 8.11
C ARG A 684 -8.23 36.02 8.42
N LYS A 685 -9.47 35.53 8.45
CA LYS A 685 -9.74 34.10 8.31
C LYS A 685 -9.50 33.73 6.85
N LEU A 686 -8.66 32.73 6.61
CA LEU A 686 -8.35 32.24 5.26
C LEU A 686 -9.31 31.10 4.87
N SER A 687 -9.82 31.11 3.64
CA SER A 687 -10.54 30.01 2.98
C SER A 687 -9.95 29.77 1.60
N PHE A 688 -9.88 28.52 1.17
CA PHE A 688 -9.39 28.12 -0.15
C PHE A 688 -10.56 27.66 -1.01
N GLU A 689 -10.88 28.41 -2.05
CA GLU A 689 -12.10 28.22 -2.84
C GLU A 689 -11.83 28.40 -4.35
N GLN A 690 -12.73 27.90 -5.19
CA GLN A 690 -12.69 28.16 -6.64
C GLN A 690 -13.42 29.48 -6.95
N ILE A 691 -12.65 30.52 -7.30
CA ILE A 691 -13.12 31.87 -7.64
C ILE A 691 -13.38 32.01 -9.15
N VAL A 692 -12.54 31.40 -9.98
CA VAL A 692 -12.67 31.32 -11.45
C VAL A 692 -12.75 29.86 -11.92
N GLU A 693 -13.56 29.60 -12.94
CA GLU A 693 -13.81 28.25 -13.47
C GLU A 693 -12.52 27.55 -13.91
N ASN A 694 -11.69 28.21 -14.70
CA ASN A 694 -10.40 27.69 -15.13
C ASN A 694 -9.28 28.31 -14.27
N SER A 695 -8.53 27.46 -13.58
CA SER A 695 -7.36 27.89 -12.81
C SER A 695 -6.18 28.30 -13.71
N THR A 696 -6.19 27.99 -15.01
CA THR A 696 -5.33 28.64 -16.02
C THR A 696 -6.08 29.81 -16.65
N VAL A 697 -5.58 31.03 -16.43
CA VAL A 697 -6.14 32.28 -16.97
C VAL A 697 -5.13 32.97 -17.88
N ILE A 698 -5.58 33.63 -18.95
CA ILE A 698 -4.66 34.28 -19.91
C ILE A 698 -4.50 35.77 -19.57
N ALA A 699 -3.25 36.25 -19.54
CA ALA A 699 -2.92 37.66 -19.35
C ALA A 699 -3.70 38.59 -20.31
N MET A 700 -4.10 39.76 -19.82
CA MET A 700 -4.90 40.75 -20.56
C MET A 700 -6.29 40.30 -21.05
N GLN A 701 -6.75 39.08 -20.71
CA GLN A 701 -8.10 38.62 -21.00
C GLN A 701 -9.07 38.86 -19.84
N ASN A 702 -10.36 38.92 -20.13
CA ASN A 702 -11.40 39.00 -19.11
C ASN A 702 -11.73 37.59 -18.61
N GLN A 703 -11.85 37.42 -17.29
CA GLN A 703 -12.40 36.24 -16.65
C GLN A 703 -13.71 36.59 -15.94
N HIS A 704 -14.62 35.62 -15.89
CA HIS A 704 -15.84 35.74 -15.10
C HIS A 704 -15.64 35.09 -13.74
N VAL A 705 -16.03 35.81 -12.70
CA VAL A 705 -16.15 35.32 -11.32
C VAL A 705 -17.64 35.17 -11.06
N ASP A 706 -18.08 33.94 -10.79
CA ASP A 706 -19.40 33.63 -10.23
C ASP A 706 -19.18 32.66 -9.07
N PHE A 707 -19.01 33.23 -7.88
CA PHE A 707 -18.68 32.48 -6.67
C PHE A 707 -19.84 32.52 -5.68
N ASP A 708 -20.40 31.34 -5.35
CA ASP A 708 -21.37 31.19 -4.26
C ASP A 708 -20.63 31.32 -2.92
N ALA A 709 -20.83 32.45 -2.22
CA ALA A 709 -20.17 32.72 -0.95
C ALA A 709 -20.96 32.22 0.27
N THR A 710 -22.05 31.46 0.08
CA THR A 710 -22.83 30.88 1.18
C THR A 710 -22.08 29.78 1.97
N PRO A 711 -21.23 28.91 1.39
CA PRO A 711 -20.49 27.90 2.16
C PRO A 711 -19.46 28.51 3.13
N VAL A 712 -18.95 29.70 2.79
CA VAL A 712 -17.96 30.45 3.59
C VAL A 712 -18.58 31.50 4.51
N ASP A 713 -19.90 31.44 4.73
CA ASP A 713 -20.66 32.29 5.68
C ASP A 713 -20.55 33.79 5.38
N VAL A 714 -20.57 34.21 4.12
CA VAL A 714 -20.53 35.63 3.73
C VAL A 714 -21.96 36.20 3.60
N SER A 715 -22.18 37.39 4.18
CA SER A 715 -23.48 38.07 4.12
C SER A 715 -23.81 38.64 2.73
N PRO A 716 -25.04 38.45 2.23
CA PRO A 716 -25.61 39.30 1.19
C PRO A 716 -25.47 40.79 1.52
N GLY A 717 -24.97 41.58 0.58
CA GLY A 717 -24.67 43.00 0.76
C GLY A 717 -23.34 43.33 1.47
N ALA A 718 -22.50 42.34 1.81
CA ALA A 718 -21.13 42.62 2.25
C ALA A 718 -20.29 43.22 1.11
N GLU A 719 -19.42 44.17 1.43
CA GLU A 719 -18.46 44.77 0.48
C GLU A 719 -17.29 43.81 0.25
N TYR A 720 -16.90 43.61 -1.02
CA TYR A 720 -15.76 42.78 -1.41
C TYR A 720 -14.73 43.55 -2.25
N THR A 721 -13.48 43.11 -2.21
CA THR A 721 -12.40 43.56 -3.12
C THR A 721 -11.65 42.34 -3.66
N ILE A 722 -11.52 42.26 -4.99
CA ILE A 722 -10.77 41.19 -5.68
C ILE A 722 -9.36 41.69 -6.04
N VAL A 723 -8.33 40.93 -5.69
CA VAL A 723 -6.91 41.31 -5.80
C VAL A 723 -6.07 40.15 -6.33
N PHE A 724 -5.21 40.40 -7.33
CA PHE A 724 -4.06 39.54 -7.62
C PHE A 724 -2.94 39.87 -6.63
N HIS A 725 -2.74 39.03 -5.63
CA HIS A 725 -1.98 39.39 -4.43
C HIS A 725 -0.47 39.44 -4.65
N SER A 726 0.10 38.61 -5.54
CA SER A 726 1.53 38.59 -5.86
C SER A 726 2.10 39.97 -6.26
N GLN A 727 1.26 40.87 -6.80
CA GLN A 727 1.61 42.28 -7.06
C GLN A 727 0.63 43.29 -6.42
N LEU A 728 -0.26 42.83 -5.54
CA LEU A 728 -1.33 43.62 -4.90
C LEU A 728 -2.22 44.42 -5.88
N ILE A 729 -2.48 43.89 -7.08
CA ILE A 729 -3.27 44.55 -8.12
C ILE A 729 -4.76 44.32 -7.84
N LYS A 730 -5.49 45.41 -7.52
CA LYS A 730 -6.95 45.39 -7.37
C LYS A 730 -7.61 45.33 -8.76
N VAL A 731 -8.40 44.30 -9.00
CA VAL A 731 -9.07 44.07 -10.30
C VAL A 731 -10.59 44.30 -10.26
N ALA A 732 -11.23 44.16 -9.09
CA ALA A 732 -12.64 44.49 -8.91
C ALA A 732 -12.99 44.86 -7.46
N THR A 733 -14.12 45.55 -7.29
CA THR A 733 -14.78 45.83 -6.01
C THR A 733 -16.29 45.81 -6.20
N GLY A 734 -17.06 45.35 -5.23
CA GLY A 734 -18.51 45.35 -5.31
C GLY A 734 -19.17 44.87 -4.02
N THR A 735 -20.47 44.58 -4.10
CA THR A 735 -21.25 44.02 -2.99
C THR A 735 -21.76 42.63 -3.34
N VAL A 736 -21.71 41.70 -2.38
CA VAL A 736 -22.32 40.36 -2.50
C VAL A 736 -23.80 40.52 -2.84
N ASN A 737 -24.30 39.76 -3.82
CA ASN A 737 -25.67 39.91 -4.30
C ASN A 737 -26.70 39.40 -3.26
N SER A 738 -27.99 39.60 -3.51
CA SER A 738 -29.07 39.19 -2.59
C SER A 738 -29.21 37.67 -2.39
N SER A 739 -28.58 36.87 -3.26
CA SER A 739 -28.57 35.40 -3.20
C SER A 739 -27.39 34.85 -2.42
N GLY A 740 -26.35 35.66 -2.18
CA GLY A 740 -25.09 35.24 -1.55
C GLY A 740 -23.91 35.09 -2.52
N ASN A 741 -24.09 35.35 -3.83
CA ASN A 741 -23.01 35.21 -4.81
C ASN A 741 -22.18 36.48 -4.99
N ILE A 742 -20.93 36.29 -5.37
CA ILE A 742 -20.00 37.32 -5.86
C ILE A 742 -19.89 37.15 -7.37
N GLU A 743 -20.55 38.04 -8.10
CA GLU A 743 -20.48 38.12 -9.57
C GLU A 743 -19.59 39.30 -9.98
N ALA A 744 -18.55 39.05 -10.77
CA ALA A 744 -17.66 40.09 -11.32
C ALA A 744 -17.06 39.69 -12.67
N ASN A 745 -16.74 40.69 -13.49
CA ASN A 745 -15.86 40.51 -14.65
C ASN A 745 -14.52 41.16 -14.32
N ILE A 746 -13.47 40.34 -14.20
CA ILE A 746 -12.11 40.81 -13.88
C ILE A 746 -11.26 40.79 -15.15
N ALA A 747 -10.44 41.82 -15.36
CA ALA A 747 -9.38 41.78 -16.36
C ALA A 747 -8.12 41.22 -15.71
N VAL A 748 -7.57 40.13 -16.25
CA VAL A 748 -6.28 39.58 -15.81
C VAL A 748 -5.20 40.60 -16.16
N PRO A 749 -4.36 41.05 -15.20
CA PRO A 749 -3.33 42.03 -15.48
C PRO A 749 -2.24 41.46 -16.40
N ASP A 750 -1.50 42.34 -17.08
CA ASP A 750 -0.27 41.95 -17.79
C ASP A 750 0.85 41.83 -16.75
N ILE A 751 1.02 40.63 -16.22
CA ILE A 751 2.07 40.23 -15.29
C ILE A 751 2.88 39.08 -15.90
N GLU A 752 4.01 38.75 -15.27
CA GLU A 752 4.85 37.65 -15.76
C GLU A 752 4.07 36.31 -15.73
N PRO A 753 4.36 35.38 -16.65
CA PRO A 753 3.77 34.05 -16.61
C PRO A 753 4.22 33.26 -15.39
N GLY A 754 3.40 32.27 -15.01
CA GLY A 754 3.57 31.52 -13.77
C GLY A 754 2.31 31.58 -12.93
N ALA A 755 2.33 31.04 -11.70
CA ALA A 755 1.17 31.09 -10.84
C ALA A 755 1.18 32.25 -9.84
N HIS A 756 -0.04 32.63 -9.49
CA HIS A 756 -0.39 33.78 -8.69
C HIS A 756 -1.56 33.41 -7.79
N THR A 757 -1.78 34.19 -6.74
CA THR A 757 -2.96 34.04 -5.89
C THR A 757 -3.98 35.14 -6.19
N LEU A 758 -5.22 34.71 -6.43
CA LEU A 758 -6.39 35.57 -6.55
C LEU A 758 -7.12 35.56 -5.21
N HIS A 759 -7.33 36.74 -4.62
CA HIS A 759 -7.94 36.91 -3.30
C HIS A 759 -9.24 37.72 -3.40
N ILE A 760 -10.26 37.32 -2.64
CA ILE A 760 -11.44 38.13 -2.34
C ILE A 760 -11.41 38.50 -0.85
N TYR A 761 -11.14 39.77 -0.58
CA TYR A 761 -11.27 40.32 0.76
C TYR A 761 -12.71 40.74 1.03
N THR A 762 -13.33 40.16 2.05
CA THR A 762 -14.72 40.42 2.46
C THR A 762 -14.89 40.23 3.98
N SER A 763 -16.11 40.06 4.48
CA SER A 763 -16.42 39.73 5.88
C SER A 763 -17.56 38.70 6.00
N ASN A 764 -17.48 37.82 7.00
CA ASN A 764 -18.52 36.83 7.28
C ASN A 764 -19.79 37.44 7.92
N THR A 765 -20.81 36.62 8.21
CA THR A 765 -22.06 37.08 8.85
C THR A 765 -21.87 37.63 10.26
N SER A 766 -20.79 37.24 10.94
CA SER A 766 -20.37 37.79 12.24
C SER A 766 -19.57 39.10 12.13
N GLY A 767 -19.28 39.56 10.91
CA GLY A 767 -18.48 40.76 10.63
C GLY A 767 -16.96 40.55 10.75
N GLU A 768 -16.50 39.31 10.86
CA GLU A 768 -15.08 38.97 10.92
C GLU A 768 -14.44 39.08 9.53
N PRO A 769 -13.21 39.63 9.40
CA PRO A 769 -12.52 39.74 8.12
C PRO A 769 -12.20 38.38 7.51
N LEU A 770 -12.61 38.17 6.27
CA LEU A 770 -12.35 36.96 5.49
C LEU A 770 -11.38 37.27 4.35
N ASP A 771 -10.60 36.26 3.99
CA ASP A 771 -9.77 36.16 2.79
C ASP A 771 -10.11 34.85 2.08
N ILE A 772 -10.72 34.93 0.90
CA ILE A 772 -11.02 33.77 0.06
C ILE A 772 -9.98 33.74 -1.04
N MET A 773 -9.18 32.67 -1.13
CA MET A 773 -8.03 32.58 -2.02
C MET A 773 -8.14 31.41 -2.99
N GLN A 774 -7.73 31.63 -4.25
CA GLN A 774 -7.47 30.60 -5.26
C GLN A 774 -6.05 30.77 -5.79
N VAL A 775 -5.33 29.67 -6.03
CA VAL A 775 -4.11 29.67 -6.83
C VAL A 775 -4.48 29.54 -8.31
N VAL A 776 -3.99 30.45 -9.15
CA VAL A 776 -4.24 30.50 -10.60
C VAL A 776 -2.93 30.63 -11.37
N TYR A 777 -2.77 29.88 -12.47
CA TYR A 777 -1.69 30.07 -13.42
C TYR A 777 -2.07 31.18 -14.41
N VAL A 778 -1.26 32.23 -14.51
CA VAL A 778 -1.41 33.29 -15.52
C VAL A 778 -0.54 32.92 -16.72
N ALA A 779 -1.17 32.48 -17.80
CA ALA A 779 -0.50 32.14 -19.05
C ALA A 779 -0.23 33.40 -19.90
N LYS A 780 0.91 33.45 -20.60
CA LYS A 780 1.25 34.61 -21.45
C LYS A 780 0.26 34.80 -22.58
N ASN A 781 -0.07 33.72 -23.28
CA ASN A 781 -1.08 33.67 -24.33
C ASN A 781 -1.61 32.22 -24.50
N SER A 782 -2.49 31.96 -25.47
CA SER A 782 -3.11 30.63 -25.66
C SER A 782 -2.27 29.61 -26.46
N SER A 783 -1.04 29.95 -26.86
CA SER A 783 -0.20 29.13 -27.75
C SER A 783 1.21 28.87 -27.21
N ASP A 784 1.55 29.58 -26.14
CA ASP A 784 2.84 29.67 -25.47
C ASP A 784 2.47 30.18 -24.05
N PHE A 785 2.43 29.26 -23.09
CA PHE A 785 1.83 29.47 -21.76
C PHE A 785 2.82 30.09 -20.78
N ASP A 786 4.07 29.62 -20.73
CA ASP A 786 5.14 30.13 -19.87
C ASP A 786 5.89 31.33 -20.48
N GLY A 787 5.77 31.56 -21.79
CA GLY A 787 6.37 32.69 -22.48
C GLY A 787 7.82 32.46 -22.94
N ASP A 788 8.33 31.22 -22.96
CA ASP A 788 9.71 30.92 -23.36
C ASP A 788 9.97 31.02 -24.87
N GLY A 789 8.90 31.00 -25.67
CA GLY A 789 8.91 31.07 -27.13
C GLY A 789 8.89 29.71 -27.85
N ILE A 790 8.82 28.61 -27.12
CA ILE A 790 8.47 27.27 -27.58
C ILE A 790 6.93 27.14 -27.50
N PRO A 791 6.23 26.82 -28.61
CA PRO A 791 4.79 26.65 -28.54
C PRO A 791 4.40 25.38 -27.79
N ASN A 792 3.35 25.42 -26.94
CA ASN A 792 2.84 24.30 -26.11
C ASN A 792 2.72 22.92 -26.80
N SER A 793 2.64 22.89 -28.13
CA SER A 793 2.53 21.67 -28.95
C SER A 793 3.88 21.02 -29.33
N ALA A 794 4.99 21.67 -28.97
CA ALA A 794 6.36 21.24 -29.19
C ALA A 794 7.23 21.46 -27.93
N ASP A 795 6.58 21.78 -26.82
CA ASP A 795 7.14 22.06 -25.51
C ASP A 795 6.97 20.82 -24.63
N SER A 796 8.02 20.47 -23.87
CA SER A 796 8.00 19.33 -22.95
C SER A 796 7.65 19.73 -21.50
N CYS A 797 7.72 21.02 -21.15
CA CYS A 797 7.24 21.55 -19.88
C CYS A 797 6.34 22.78 -20.09
N VAL A 798 5.12 22.53 -20.60
CA VAL A 798 4.08 23.51 -21.02
C VAL A 798 3.75 24.66 -20.03
N TYR A 799 4.24 24.60 -18.79
CA TYR A 799 3.98 25.58 -17.73
C TYR A 799 5.26 26.10 -17.02
N VAL A 800 6.45 25.64 -17.44
CA VAL A 800 7.72 25.92 -16.76
C VAL A 800 8.88 25.87 -17.77
N HIS A 801 9.61 26.99 -17.91
CA HIS A 801 10.78 27.12 -18.79
C HIS A 801 11.68 25.87 -18.86
N ASN A 802 11.78 25.27 -20.06
CA ASN A 802 12.71 24.18 -20.33
C ASN A 802 14.17 24.59 -20.04
N THR A 803 14.94 23.71 -19.39
CA THR A 803 16.40 23.86 -19.27
C THR A 803 17.17 23.38 -20.49
N GLY A 804 16.52 22.57 -21.34
CA GLY A 804 17.13 21.83 -22.44
C GLY A 804 17.87 20.57 -21.97
N VAL A 805 17.50 20.02 -20.81
CA VAL A 805 18.09 18.83 -20.20
C VAL A 805 17.00 17.78 -19.99
N ASP A 806 17.26 16.60 -20.54
CA ASP A 806 16.45 15.39 -20.48
C ASP A 806 17.45 14.28 -20.11
N THR A 807 17.50 13.96 -18.81
CA THR A 807 18.52 13.08 -18.21
C THR A 807 18.24 11.61 -18.45
N ASP A 808 16.98 11.19 -18.34
CA ASP A 808 16.57 9.79 -18.42
C ASP A 808 16.23 9.33 -19.85
N GLY A 809 15.91 10.30 -20.73
CA GLY A 809 15.62 10.10 -22.14
C GLY A 809 14.14 9.86 -22.44
N ASP A 810 13.21 10.18 -21.53
CA ASP A 810 11.76 9.98 -21.74
C ASP A 810 11.12 11.03 -22.66
N GLY A 811 11.77 12.20 -22.85
CA GLY A 811 11.34 13.32 -23.68
C GLY A 811 10.68 14.47 -22.92
N THR A 812 10.60 14.39 -21.60
CA THR A 812 10.29 15.46 -20.64
C THR A 812 11.58 16.21 -20.29
N ASP A 813 11.50 17.47 -19.81
CA ASP A 813 12.70 18.19 -19.32
C ASP A 813 12.81 18.04 -17.80
N ASP A 814 14.04 17.89 -17.27
CA ASP A 814 14.40 17.73 -15.84
C ASP A 814 13.82 18.83 -14.91
N THR A 815 13.19 19.87 -15.47
CA THR A 815 12.52 20.97 -14.75
C THR A 815 11.08 20.64 -14.34
N CYS A 816 10.39 19.77 -15.09
CA CYS A 816 9.05 19.26 -14.77
C CYS A 816 8.98 17.72 -14.67
N ASP A 817 10.03 17.01 -15.08
CA ASP A 817 10.27 15.63 -14.65
C ASP A 817 10.69 15.57 -13.16
N GLY A 818 10.21 14.54 -12.49
CA GLY A 818 10.51 14.24 -11.10
C GLY A 818 11.81 13.48 -10.87
N ASP A 819 12.50 13.00 -11.91
CA ASP A 819 13.67 12.16 -11.72
C ASP A 819 14.84 12.94 -11.06
N THR A 820 15.57 12.22 -10.22
CA THR A 820 16.72 12.70 -9.45
C THR A 820 18.04 12.10 -9.95
N ALA A 821 18.02 11.45 -11.11
CA ALA A 821 19.06 10.58 -11.62
C ALA A 821 20.35 11.26 -12.14
N ALA A 822 20.52 12.59 -12.03
CA ALA A 822 21.75 13.26 -12.50
C ALA A 822 22.35 14.32 -11.57
N HIS A 823 22.91 13.93 -10.42
CA HIS A 823 24.01 14.70 -9.78
C HIS A 823 25.10 13.83 -9.11
N ILE A 824 25.58 12.77 -9.79
CA ILE A 824 26.85 12.09 -9.43
C ILE A 824 27.77 11.86 -10.66
N ALA A 825 28.07 12.90 -11.46
CA ALA A 825 29.17 12.84 -12.47
C ALA A 825 29.68 14.20 -13.04
N GLY A 826 30.44 14.99 -12.27
CA GLY A 826 31.15 16.21 -12.78
C GLY A 826 30.24 17.41 -13.11
N TYR A 827 30.71 18.65 -13.34
CA TYR A 827 32.05 19.25 -13.42
C TYR A 827 31.85 20.78 -13.22
N GLU A 828 32.72 21.62 -12.62
CA GLU A 828 34.09 21.49 -12.08
C GLU A 828 34.16 21.91 -10.59
N SER A 829 35.36 21.85 -9.99
CA SER A 829 35.71 22.46 -8.71
C SER A 829 36.09 23.94 -8.86
N GLU A 830 35.73 24.79 -7.88
CA GLU A 830 36.33 26.13 -7.77
C GLU A 830 37.88 26.04 -7.75
N PRO A 831 38.60 26.95 -8.44
CA PRO A 831 40.06 26.93 -8.43
C PRO A 831 40.58 27.27 -7.03
N SER A 832 41.40 26.37 -6.49
CA SER A 832 42.03 26.50 -5.19
C SER A 832 42.80 27.82 -5.03
N VAL A 833 42.50 28.56 -3.96
CA VAL A 833 43.30 29.71 -3.53
C VAL A 833 44.67 29.23 -3.06
N ASP A 834 45.66 29.28 -3.94
CA ASP A 834 47.06 29.08 -3.58
C ASP A 834 47.66 30.42 -3.13
N ASN A 835 48.11 30.48 -1.88
CA ASN A 835 48.78 31.65 -1.32
C ASN A 835 50.27 31.61 -1.71
N ASP A 836 50.70 32.40 -2.70
CA ASP A 836 51.97 33.12 -2.51
C ASP A 836 52.14 34.46 -3.26
N SER A 837 52.63 35.40 -2.47
CA SER A 837 53.28 36.70 -2.69
C SER A 837 53.50 37.31 -4.10
N ASN A 838 53.00 38.56 -4.24
CA ASN A 838 53.76 39.83 -4.42
C ASN A 838 53.57 40.68 -5.72
N THR A 839 53.58 42.01 -5.49
CA THR A 839 53.85 43.16 -6.40
C THR A 839 52.83 43.69 -7.44
N ASN A 840 52.31 44.89 -7.11
CA ASN A 840 52.28 46.12 -7.93
C ASN A 840 51.31 46.34 -9.13
N ALA A 841 50.28 47.16 -8.85
CA ALA A 841 49.99 48.49 -9.44
C ALA A 841 49.59 48.67 -10.94
N GLY A 842 48.57 49.53 -11.16
CA GLY A 842 48.15 50.08 -12.47
C GLY A 842 46.70 49.71 -12.83
N GLU A 843 45.67 50.45 -12.39
CA GLU A 843 45.08 51.65 -13.03
C GLU A 843 44.41 51.47 -14.42
N SER A 844 43.15 51.94 -14.50
CA SER A 844 42.43 52.46 -15.68
C SER A 844 41.64 51.54 -16.66
N ASN A 845 40.32 51.81 -16.70
CA ASN A 845 39.36 51.88 -17.81
C ASN A 845 39.79 51.48 -19.24
N VAL A 846 38.89 50.84 -20.01
CA VAL A 846 38.23 51.42 -21.22
C VAL A 846 37.18 50.46 -21.83
N THR A 847 36.21 51.03 -22.54
CA THR A 847 35.04 50.41 -23.19
C THR A 847 35.26 49.94 -24.64
N ALA A 848 34.42 48.97 -25.07
CA ALA A 848 33.76 48.89 -26.40
C ALA A 848 34.44 48.24 -27.64
N GLU A 849 33.62 47.40 -28.31
CA GLU A 849 33.45 47.16 -29.77
C GLU A 849 34.33 46.22 -30.65
N HIS A 850 33.62 45.28 -31.31
CA HIS A 850 33.71 44.78 -32.71
C HIS A 850 35.06 44.37 -33.39
N PHE A 851 35.17 43.12 -33.90
CA PHE A 851 35.02 42.76 -35.36
C PHE A 851 35.37 41.28 -35.69
N PHE A 852 34.52 40.65 -36.53
CA PHE A 852 34.66 39.48 -37.42
C PHE A 852 36.01 38.71 -37.57
N ALA A 853 35.90 37.36 -37.64
CA ALA A 853 36.60 36.55 -38.66
C ALA A 853 35.87 35.22 -38.95
N THR A 854 35.81 34.83 -40.24
CA THR A 854 35.12 33.62 -40.74
C THR A 854 36.07 32.45 -41.01
N LYS A 855 35.54 31.22 -41.04
CA LYS A 855 36.02 30.19 -41.98
C LYS A 855 34.98 29.10 -42.29
N ASN A 856 34.51 29.09 -43.54
CA ASN A 856 33.79 27.97 -44.14
C ASN A 856 34.73 26.78 -44.40
N THR A 857 34.21 25.56 -44.28
CA THR A 857 34.34 24.52 -45.32
C THR A 857 33.04 23.71 -45.34
N THR A 858 32.67 23.15 -46.50
CA THR A 858 31.26 22.90 -46.89
C THR A 858 31.09 21.49 -47.49
N ILE A 859 29.82 21.09 -47.75
CA ILE A 859 29.33 19.98 -48.62
C ILE A 859 29.02 18.66 -47.85
N ALA A 860 27.84 18.03 -47.96
CA ALA A 860 26.54 18.46 -48.52
C ALA A 860 25.35 17.57 -48.08
N ILE A 861 24.20 18.21 -47.81
CA ILE A 861 22.86 18.01 -48.43
C ILE A 861 22.40 16.56 -48.72
N SER A 862 21.29 16.12 -48.10
CA SER A 862 19.98 15.97 -48.80
C SER A 862 18.90 15.25 -47.98
N ALA A 863 17.82 15.96 -47.65
CA ALA A 863 16.45 15.42 -47.71
C ALA A 863 15.44 16.59 -47.82
N LYS A 864 14.45 16.48 -48.70
CA LYS A 864 13.27 17.37 -48.76
C LYS A 864 12.00 16.54 -49.04
N PRO A 865 10.80 17.06 -48.69
CA PRO A 865 9.60 16.26 -48.39
C PRO A 865 8.65 16.07 -49.59
N ASN A 866 7.64 15.18 -49.48
CA ASN A 866 6.21 15.56 -49.58
C ASN A 866 5.16 14.41 -49.59
N THR A 867 4.04 14.65 -48.88
CA THR A 867 2.61 14.47 -49.25
C THR A 867 1.89 13.11 -49.47
N THR A 868 0.83 12.94 -48.65
CA THR A 868 -0.60 12.61 -48.95
C THR A 868 -1.11 11.22 -49.40
N GLN A 869 -2.15 10.80 -48.66
CA GLN A 869 -3.43 10.13 -49.06
C GLN A 869 -3.42 8.70 -49.65
N GLY A 870 -4.36 7.87 -49.16
CA GLY A 870 -4.84 6.69 -49.91
C GLY A 870 -5.52 5.58 -49.09
N ILE A 871 -6.82 5.69 -48.85
CA ILE A 871 -7.69 4.64 -48.25
C ILE A 871 -7.72 3.38 -49.14
N TYR A 872 -7.58 2.16 -48.58
CA TYR A 872 -8.47 1.00 -48.88
C TYR A 872 -8.25 -0.22 -47.95
N VAL A 873 -9.35 -0.86 -47.58
CA VAL A 873 -9.52 -2.20 -46.97
C VAL A 873 -10.55 -2.87 -47.91
N PRO A 874 -10.45 -4.15 -48.36
CA PRO A 874 -10.58 -5.27 -47.41
C PRO A 874 -10.02 -6.68 -47.80
N GLU A 875 -10.20 -7.59 -46.83
CA GLU A 875 -10.62 -8.99 -46.96
C GLU A 875 -9.67 -10.12 -47.43
N ASN A 876 -9.56 -11.09 -46.51
CA ASN A 876 -9.82 -12.53 -46.69
C ASN A 876 -8.77 -13.47 -47.34
N ASN A 877 -8.33 -14.38 -46.46
CA ASN A 877 -8.40 -15.85 -46.58
C ASN A 877 -7.15 -16.68 -46.92
N GLN A 878 -7.19 -17.87 -46.29
CA GLN A 878 -6.56 -19.14 -46.68
C GLN A 878 -5.09 -19.47 -46.33
N THR A 879 -5.00 -20.13 -45.16
CA THR A 879 -4.44 -21.49 -44.97
C THR A 879 -2.98 -21.79 -45.29
N VAL A 880 -2.25 -22.12 -44.21
CA VAL A 880 -1.56 -23.41 -44.00
C VAL A 880 -0.87 -24.05 -45.21
N LEU A 881 0.47 -24.10 -45.16
CA LEU A 881 1.21 -25.31 -45.54
C LEU A 881 2.46 -25.46 -44.65
N ALA A 882 2.53 -26.58 -43.94
CA ALA A 882 3.72 -27.00 -43.20
C ALA A 882 4.55 -27.97 -44.06
N ALA A 883 5.88 -27.74 -44.13
CA ALA A 883 6.94 -28.77 -44.18
C ALA A 883 8.29 -28.05 -44.42
N ASN A 884 9.32 -28.09 -43.56
CA ASN A 884 10.05 -29.20 -42.90
C ASN A 884 11.34 -29.61 -43.67
N THR A 885 12.45 -29.76 -42.92
CA THR A 885 13.78 -30.27 -43.33
C THR A 885 14.60 -29.39 -44.31
N THR A 886 15.87 -29.03 -44.06
CA THR A 886 17.02 -29.93 -43.87
C THR A 886 18.27 -29.21 -43.28
N SER A 887 19.16 -30.00 -42.67
CA SER A 887 20.48 -29.65 -42.09
C SER A 887 21.61 -29.73 -43.17
N PRO A 888 22.94 -29.83 -42.89
CA PRO A 888 23.82 -29.26 -41.85
C PRO A 888 25.11 -28.58 -42.42
N ARG A 889 25.85 -27.81 -41.58
CA ARG A 889 27.33 -27.87 -41.32
C ARG A 889 27.76 -26.64 -40.49
N ASN A 890 28.43 -26.73 -39.34
CA ASN A 890 29.65 -27.42 -38.91
C ASN A 890 30.96 -26.72 -39.33
N THR A 891 31.60 -26.01 -38.39
CA THR A 891 33.08 -25.87 -38.30
C THR A 891 33.50 -25.75 -36.84
N GLN A 892 34.59 -26.44 -36.49
CA GLN A 892 35.13 -26.56 -35.13
C GLN A 892 36.32 -25.61 -34.88
N LEU A 893 36.55 -25.33 -33.58
CA LEU A 893 37.84 -25.21 -32.87
C LEU A 893 38.95 -24.31 -33.44
N THR A 894 39.51 -23.47 -32.58
CA THR A 894 40.92 -23.65 -32.15
C THR A 894 41.23 -22.97 -30.82
N ASP A 895 41.94 -23.67 -29.94
CA ASP A 895 42.54 -23.16 -28.71
C ASP A 895 43.65 -22.13 -28.96
N LYS A 896 43.87 -21.22 -27.99
CA LYS A 896 45.22 -20.83 -27.56
C LYS A 896 45.31 -20.64 -26.05
N LYS A 897 46.19 -21.43 -25.41
CA LYS A 897 46.70 -21.25 -24.04
C LYS A 897 47.91 -20.30 -24.02
N GLN A 898 48.21 -19.74 -22.84
CA GLN A 898 49.52 -19.42 -22.20
C GLN A 898 49.44 -18.09 -21.40
N ASP A 899 50.08 -17.89 -20.23
CA ASP A 899 50.76 -18.82 -19.30
C ASP A 899 50.89 -18.22 -17.86
N TYR A 900 51.48 -18.99 -16.93
CA TYR A 900 51.59 -18.79 -15.46
C TYR A 900 52.44 -17.63 -14.89
N LYS A 901 52.08 -17.17 -13.67
CA LYS A 901 52.87 -17.25 -12.38
C LYS A 901 52.12 -16.57 -11.20
N GLU A 902 51.67 -17.27 -10.16
CA GLU A 902 52.40 -17.75 -8.94
C GLU A 902 52.93 -16.68 -7.95
N ASN A 903 52.23 -16.53 -6.81
CA ASN A 903 52.70 -16.62 -5.39
C ASN A 903 51.73 -15.89 -4.44
N GLY A 904 51.26 -16.42 -3.30
CA GLY A 904 51.35 -17.79 -2.79
C GLY A 904 50.83 -17.96 -1.34
N LYS A 905 50.33 -19.17 -1.02
CA LYS A 905 49.99 -19.74 0.33
C LYS A 905 48.73 -19.15 1.03
N ARG A 906 47.64 -19.92 1.23
CA ARG A 906 47.42 -21.07 2.18
C ARG A 906 47.56 -20.63 3.65
N LEU A 907 46.67 -20.96 4.60
CA LEU A 907 45.90 -22.19 4.90
C LEU A 907 44.44 -21.81 5.31
N SER A 908 43.33 -22.49 4.97
CA SER A 908 42.87 -23.88 5.26
C SER A 908 42.61 -24.19 6.76
N LEU A 909 41.55 -24.87 7.22
CA LEU A 909 40.39 -25.51 6.56
C LEU A 909 39.31 -25.89 7.64
N LEU A 910 38.01 -25.84 7.29
CA LEU A 910 36.85 -26.69 7.71
C LEU A 910 36.51 -27.09 9.18
N TRP A 911 35.23 -26.82 9.51
CA TRP A 911 34.14 -27.78 9.83
C TRP A 911 33.62 -28.10 11.26
N VAL A 912 32.28 -28.00 11.33
CA VAL A 912 31.28 -28.84 12.04
C VAL A 912 31.07 -28.70 13.55
N GLY A 913 29.79 -28.53 13.90
CA GLY A 913 29.15 -29.31 14.95
C GLY A 913 28.51 -28.48 16.06
N GLY A 914 27.19 -28.25 15.98
CA GLY A 914 26.42 -27.81 17.14
C GLY A 914 26.03 -29.01 18.02
N PHE A 915 25.89 -28.80 19.33
CA PHE A 915 24.84 -29.43 20.14
C PHE A 915 24.65 -28.72 21.49
N ALA A 916 23.38 -28.54 21.86
CA ALA A 916 22.79 -28.29 23.18
C ALA A 916 23.60 -27.64 24.35
N ILE A 917 23.02 -26.55 24.87
CA ILE A 917 22.58 -26.39 26.28
C ILE A 917 23.31 -27.30 27.32
N VAL A 918 24.23 -26.69 28.08
CA VAL A 918 24.55 -26.90 29.53
C VAL A 918 25.98 -26.39 29.76
N LEU A 919 26.15 -25.15 30.26
CA LEU A 919 27.31 -24.80 31.10
C LEU A 919 27.18 -23.54 31.99
N SER A 920 25.98 -23.06 32.29
CA SER A 920 25.76 -21.90 33.20
C SER A 920 26.05 -22.17 34.69
N VAL A 921 26.82 -23.21 35.02
CA VAL A 921 27.12 -23.67 36.40
C VAL A 921 28.63 -23.69 36.70
N ALA A 922 29.49 -23.50 35.69
CA ALA A 922 30.95 -23.70 35.84
C ALA A 922 31.75 -22.51 36.42
N ILE A 923 31.13 -21.37 36.75
CA ILE A 923 31.84 -20.15 37.21
C ILE A 923 31.71 -19.90 38.73
N ILE A 924 30.79 -20.58 39.43
CA ILE A 924 30.61 -20.39 40.89
C ILE A 924 31.45 -21.38 41.72
N ALA A 925 31.99 -22.45 41.11
CA ALA A 925 32.74 -23.51 41.79
C ALA A 925 34.26 -23.21 42.02
N ARG A 926 34.68 -21.94 42.09
CA ARG A 926 36.11 -21.57 42.28
C ARG A 926 36.44 -20.56 43.39
N ILE A 927 35.48 -20.17 44.23
CA ILE A 927 35.68 -19.10 45.26
C ILE A 927 35.51 -19.58 46.72
N LEU A 928 35.03 -20.82 46.97
CA LEU A 928 34.75 -21.30 48.35
C LEU A 928 35.30 -22.70 48.66
N ILE A 929 36.63 -22.81 48.79
CA ILE A 929 37.26 -23.78 49.73
C ILE A 929 38.29 -23.00 50.57
N PRO A 930 38.11 -22.90 51.90
CA PRO A 930 39.08 -22.27 52.78
C PRO A 930 40.15 -23.29 53.23
N ARG A 931 41.40 -22.82 53.40
CA ARG A 931 42.39 -23.43 54.29
C ARG A 931 43.19 -22.33 54.98
N ILE A 932 42.92 -22.16 56.28
CA ILE A 932 43.85 -21.87 57.39
C ILE A 932 44.84 -20.70 57.16
N ASP A 933 44.89 -19.66 57.99
CA ASP A 933 44.37 -19.47 59.37
C ASP A 933 43.09 -18.63 59.50
#